data_AF-A0A654DYD4-F1
#
_entry.id   AF-A0A654DYD4-F1
#
_cell.length_a   1.000
_cell.length_b   1.000
_cell.length_c   1.000
_cell.angle_alpha   90.00
_cell.angle_beta   90.00
_cell.angle_gamma   90.00
#
_symmetry.space_group_name_H-M   'P 1'
#
loop_
_entity.id
_entity.type
_entity.pdbx_description
1 polymer ?
#
loop_
_entity_poly.entity_id
_entity_poly.type
_entity_poly.pdbx_seq_one_letter_code
_entity_poly.pdbx_strand_id
1 'polypeptide(L)'
;MVKNKLYIHFLLCLMLGVAGSCKLNVNAPDKFEDTKSLTELVYPALDTENSRWFFFSSASRPFGMVNLSPDTEIDGAWGSGYRYKTDTIKGFSHIHAWQMSGVSVMPVTLSDANENTIYKDFYSGFSHETEKISPGYHYVELDRYGIKSALTSTTRVGLHQYTFPKNARPAMLFNLHTMLGPCANIDGELTLSGDNELSGKVVMEATGRRPKPFTVYFKVMFSTDVAAIEQDSETKNYLVRLTNPEEEVLMKVGISYTSVDNAGLNIKEELPHWDFDRVVSQSKNEWNGLLGRIKVEGGTETDQRRFYTDLWHALQGRRIINDANGAYPDNTGATFRVGQLPLDNSGKPQFNHFNSDSFWGAQWTINTLWGLVYPEIKQQFVLSLLQYQKDGGLVPRGPSGGNYTYVMTGASSTPFIVSAVQEGLIDGDLEEIYQVLKKNHMPGGIMEKAGYEHDTNLGGGLKYYLEKGYVPYPLPEGKFGGHQDGGSLTMEYAYQDWTLAQFAKKLGHQEDYRYFLKRSENFKNVYDESTGWMRPKNVEGQWHEDFDPYDYKVGFIEANSAQATWFVPHDLAGLAQLMGGEEKAVQKLNRQFEEAIKLGFTAGTSHDVEEHPEYRRIPINYGNQPSIQTAFVFQKIGRPDLTQYWSRNVVRKTFSGLSPASGYNGDEDQGLMGSLAVLMKIGLFQMNGGTDEDPEYQIGSPIFDKVRIDLNPDFYSRSEFTIETINNSPDHVYVESAHWNNKRVNGNTINHRQITEGGRLVLQMTDAPVSTDDVVH
;
A
#
# COMPACT_ATOMS: atom_id res chain seq x y z
N MET A 1 -13.80 21.24 -70.59
CA MET A 1 -14.80 21.30 -71.69
C MET A 1 -15.72 20.08 -71.60
N VAL A 2 -16.98 20.20 -72.03
CA VAL A 2 -17.93 19.15 -72.50
C VAL A 2 -18.15 17.86 -71.67
N LYS A 3 -19.42 17.53 -71.42
CA LYS A 3 -19.91 16.25 -70.84
C LYS A 3 -20.27 15.22 -71.94
N ASN A 4 -20.27 13.93 -71.62
CA ASN A 4 -21.23 12.91 -72.10
C ASN A 4 -21.31 11.78 -71.03
N LYS A 5 -22.47 11.40 -70.48
CA LYS A 5 -23.64 10.66 -71.03
C LYS A 5 -23.31 9.15 -71.24
N LEU A 6 -23.98 8.19 -70.58
CA LEU A 6 -25.40 7.73 -70.73
C LEU A 6 -25.70 7.37 -72.21
N TYR A 7 -26.26 6.23 -72.61
CA TYR A 7 -27.09 5.18 -71.93
C TYR A 7 -27.07 3.89 -72.84
N ILE A 8 -27.87 2.80 -72.80
CA ILE A 8 -29.13 2.31 -72.16
C ILE A 8 -29.29 0.77 -72.36
N HIS A 9 -30.25 0.13 -71.64
CA HIS A 9 -31.12 -1.02 -72.08
C HIS A 9 -30.57 -2.48 -72.18
N PHE A 10 -31.35 -3.58 -72.03
CA PHE A 10 -32.62 -3.91 -71.29
C PHE A 10 -32.96 -5.43 -71.45
N LEU A 11 -33.96 -5.96 -70.72
CA LEU A 11 -34.72 -7.24 -70.91
C LEU A 11 -33.94 -8.57 -70.62
N LEU A 12 -34.51 -9.65 -70.03
CA LEU A 12 -35.78 -9.83 -69.28
C LEU A 12 -35.78 -11.10 -68.37
N CYS A 13 -36.64 -11.07 -67.36
CA CYS A 13 -37.13 -12.10 -66.42
C CYS A 13 -37.04 -13.61 -66.76
N LEU A 14 -36.85 -14.43 -65.70
CA LEU A 14 -37.99 -15.12 -65.06
C LEU A 14 -37.76 -15.33 -63.53
N MET A 15 -38.82 -15.62 -62.78
CA MET A 15 -38.80 -15.73 -61.31
C MET A 15 -38.97 -17.16 -60.80
N LEU A 16 -38.25 -17.50 -59.73
CA LEU A 16 -38.53 -18.50 -58.66
C LEU A 16 -37.22 -18.65 -57.85
N GLY A 17 -37.12 -18.41 -56.55
CA GLY A 17 -38.07 -17.97 -55.52
C GLY A 17 -37.32 -17.86 -54.17
N VAL A 18 -38.04 -17.76 -53.05
CA VAL A 18 -37.53 -17.67 -51.66
C VAL A 18 -36.82 -16.33 -51.32
N ALA A 19 -37.33 -15.65 -50.29
CA ALA A 19 -36.72 -14.44 -49.74
C ALA A 19 -35.53 -14.78 -48.83
N GLY A 20 -34.36 -14.96 -49.43
CA GLY A 20 -33.09 -15.03 -48.70
C GLY A 20 -32.50 -13.65 -48.44
N SER A 21 -32.88 -13.00 -47.34
CA SER A 21 -32.07 -11.87 -46.84
C SER A 21 -30.68 -12.39 -46.53
N CYS A 22 -29.66 -11.87 -47.22
CA CYS A 22 -28.27 -12.14 -46.87
C CYS A 22 -27.97 -11.57 -45.48
N LYS A 23 -28.17 -12.41 -44.45
CA LYS A 23 -27.49 -12.24 -43.18
C LYS A 23 -26.00 -12.24 -43.51
N LEU A 24 -25.37 -11.08 -43.34
CA LEU A 24 -23.95 -11.05 -43.04
C LEU A 24 -23.78 -11.93 -41.81
N ASN A 25 -23.11 -13.07 -41.98
CA ASN A 25 -22.49 -13.76 -40.85
C ASN A 25 -21.35 -12.86 -40.38
N VAL A 26 -21.70 -11.82 -39.62
CA VAL A 26 -20.88 -11.41 -38.49
C VAL A 26 -20.81 -12.66 -37.64
N ASN A 27 -19.70 -13.40 -37.74
CA ASN A 27 -19.40 -14.43 -36.78
C ASN A 27 -19.53 -13.77 -35.40
N ALA A 28 -20.31 -14.35 -34.51
CA ALA A 28 -20.26 -13.93 -33.12
C ALA A 28 -18.78 -14.00 -32.68
N PRO A 29 -18.29 -13.03 -31.88
CA PRO A 29 -16.96 -13.18 -31.29
C PRO A 29 -16.92 -14.55 -30.61
N ASP A 30 -15.83 -15.29 -30.84
CA ASP A 30 -15.67 -16.60 -30.23
C ASP A 30 -15.92 -16.47 -28.73
N LYS A 31 -16.72 -17.40 -28.19
CA LYS A 31 -16.92 -17.46 -26.74
C LYS A 31 -15.56 -17.70 -26.12
N PHE A 32 -14.97 -16.66 -25.55
CA PHE A 32 -13.93 -16.85 -24.55
C PHE A 32 -14.49 -17.81 -23.50
N GLU A 33 -13.72 -18.86 -23.21
CA GLU A 33 -14.03 -19.78 -22.14
C GLU A 33 -14.03 -19.04 -20.80
N ASP A 34 -14.63 -19.64 -19.79
CA ASP A 34 -14.97 -18.98 -18.52
C ASP A 34 -13.72 -18.74 -17.66
N THR A 35 -12.92 -17.74 -18.05
CA THR A 35 -11.71 -17.31 -17.34
C THR A 35 -12.12 -16.72 -16.00
N LYS A 36 -11.87 -17.46 -14.91
CA LYS A 36 -12.07 -17.02 -13.51
C LYS A 36 -11.68 -15.54 -13.35
N SER A 37 -12.55 -14.77 -12.70
CA SER A 37 -12.27 -13.35 -12.44
C SER A 37 -11.02 -13.23 -11.56
N LEU A 38 -10.16 -12.24 -11.79
CA LEU A 38 -8.96 -12.07 -10.96
C LEU A 38 -9.33 -11.72 -9.51
N THR A 39 -10.46 -11.02 -9.31
CA THR A 39 -11.08 -10.84 -7.98
C THR A 39 -11.49 -12.13 -7.27
N GLU A 40 -11.69 -13.25 -7.98
CA GLU A 40 -12.02 -14.57 -7.38
C GLU A 40 -10.76 -15.34 -6.98
N LEU A 41 -9.57 -14.90 -7.45
CA LEU A 41 -8.30 -15.44 -7.00
C LEU A 41 -7.84 -14.77 -5.67
N VAL A 42 -8.22 -13.51 -5.45
CA VAL A 42 -7.94 -12.78 -4.20
C VAL A 42 -8.57 -13.48 -2.98
N TYR A 43 -7.87 -13.44 -1.84
CA TYR A 43 -8.34 -13.98 -0.57
C TYR A 43 -8.32 -12.90 0.54
N PRO A 44 -9.41 -12.12 0.68
CA PRO A 44 -9.45 -10.98 1.61
C PRO A 44 -9.24 -11.30 3.10
N ALA A 45 -9.40 -12.57 3.49
CA ALA A 45 -9.20 -13.01 4.87
C ALA A 45 -7.73 -13.31 5.23
N LEU A 46 -6.77 -13.21 4.30
CA LEU A 46 -5.33 -13.43 4.55
C LEU A 46 -4.84 -12.65 5.79
N ASP A 47 -4.17 -13.32 6.73
CA ASP A 47 -3.59 -12.76 7.96
C ASP A 47 -4.53 -11.95 8.88
N THR A 48 -5.85 -12.07 8.70
CA THR A 48 -6.85 -11.31 9.49
C THR A 48 -6.99 -11.76 10.95
N GLU A 49 -6.25 -12.77 11.41
CA GLU A 49 -6.05 -13.05 12.85
C GLU A 49 -4.93 -12.21 13.48
N ASN A 50 -4.08 -11.56 12.68
CA ASN A 50 -2.92 -10.76 13.13
C ASN A 50 -3.02 -9.27 12.73
N SER A 51 -4.13 -8.87 12.11
CA SER A 51 -4.44 -7.55 11.55
C SER A 51 -4.29 -6.32 12.48
N ARG A 52 -3.91 -5.20 11.85
CA ARG A 52 -4.15 -3.81 12.30
C ARG A 52 -5.52 -3.31 11.83
N TRP A 53 -6.05 -2.28 12.51
CA TRP A 53 -7.31 -1.57 12.20
C TRP A 53 -7.60 -1.43 10.69
N PHE A 54 -6.61 -0.96 9.92
CA PHE A 54 -6.76 -0.59 8.52
C PHE A 54 -6.24 -1.64 7.52
N PHE A 55 -5.81 -2.82 7.99
CA PHE A 55 -5.27 -3.89 7.15
C PHE A 55 -6.38 -4.57 6.33
N PHE A 56 -7.48 -4.96 6.98
CA PHE A 56 -8.60 -5.59 6.30
C PHE A 56 -9.34 -4.61 5.40
N SER A 57 -9.88 -5.11 4.30
CA SER A 57 -10.69 -4.36 3.34
C SER A 57 -11.68 -5.31 2.68
N SER A 58 -12.92 -4.85 2.49
CA SER A 58 -13.94 -5.64 1.80
C SER A 58 -14.76 -4.80 0.82
N ALA A 59 -15.76 -4.05 1.30
CA ALA A 59 -16.49 -3.06 0.49
C ALA A 59 -15.66 -1.77 0.33
N SER A 60 -14.62 -1.84 -0.52
CA SER A 60 -13.76 -0.71 -0.85
C SER A 60 -13.27 -0.74 -2.31
N ARG A 61 -13.05 0.45 -2.86
CA ARG A 61 -12.35 0.69 -4.14
C ARG A 61 -10.84 0.80 -3.92
N PRO A 62 -10.01 0.64 -4.97
CA PRO A 62 -8.59 0.94 -4.91
C PRO A 62 -8.33 2.32 -4.26
N PHE A 63 -7.54 2.32 -3.19
CA PHE A 63 -7.25 3.48 -2.34
C PHE A 63 -8.47 4.29 -1.82
N GLY A 64 -9.68 3.73 -1.83
CA GLY A 64 -10.92 4.45 -1.57
C GLY A 64 -10.94 5.15 -0.20
N MET A 65 -11.49 6.37 -0.14
CA MET A 65 -11.75 7.10 1.11
C MET A 65 -12.67 6.28 2.02
N VAL A 66 -13.67 5.63 1.42
CA VAL A 66 -14.49 4.62 2.08
C VAL A 66 -13.82 3.25 1.99
N ASN A 67 -13.56 2.66 3.16
CA ASN A 67 -13.38 1.22 3.33
C ASN A 67 -14.48 0.76 4.27
N LEU A 68 -15.62 0.40 3.70
CA LEU A 68 -16.75 -0.13 4.43
C LEU A 68 -16.46 -1.59 4.77
N SER A 69 -16.43 -1.93 6.04
CA SER A 69 -16.18 -3.30 6.53
C SER A 69 -16.84 -3.53 7.89
N PRO A 70 -17.14 -4.77 8.28
CA PRO A 70 -17.55 -5.10 9.65
C PRO A 70 -16.42 -4.89 10.65
N ASP A 71 -16.75 -4.21 11.74
CA ASP A 71 -15.93 -4.08 12.93
C ASP A 71 -16.22 -5.30 13.83
N THR A 72 -15.26 -6.21 14.03
CA THR A 72 -15.38 -7.29 15.05
C THR A 72 -14.62 -6.96 16.33
N GLU A 73 -13.56 -6.16 16.24
CA GLU A 73 -12.87 -5.56 17.38
C GLU A 73 -12.65 -4.06 17.19
N ILE A 74 -12.94 -3.26 18.21
CA ILE A 74 -13.09 -1.79 18.06
C ILE A 74 -12.06 -0.97 18.86
N ASP A 75 -11.20 -1.59 19.65
CA ASP A 75 -10.19 -0.90 20.47
C ASP A 75 -8.77 -1.25 20.00
N GLY A 76 -7.92 -0.24 19.85
CA GLY A 76 -6.51 -0.37 19.45
C GLY A 76 -6.21 -0.12 17.97
N ALA A 77 -4.95 0.15 17.66
CA ALA A 77 -4.46 0.23 16.27
C ALA A 77 -4.01 -1.14 15.72
N TRP A 78 -3.61 -2.05 16.61
CA TRP A 78 -3.37 -3.48 16.40
C TRP A 78 -4.46 -4.28 17.12
N GLY A 79 -4.73 -5.51 16.68
CA GLY A 79 -5.72 -6.38 17.33
C GLY A 79 -7.19 -6.05 17.00
N SER A 80 -7.42 -5.08 16.12
CA SER A 80 -8.71 -4.42 15.88
C SER A 80 -9.13 -4.40 14.40
N GLY A 81 -10.31 -3.86 14.12
CA GLY A 81 -10.98 -3.90 12.83
C GLY A 81 -11.70 -5.24 12.68
N TYR A 82 -11.42 -5.92 11.57
CA TYR A 82 -11.89 -7.29 11.34
C TYR A 82 -10.85 -8.32 11.84
N ARG A 83 -11.33 -9.29 12.62
CA ARG A 83 -10.55 -10.31 13.32
C ARG A 83 -11.22 -11.67 13.13
N TYR A 84 -10.65 -12.55 12.31
CA TYR A 84 -11.30 -13.81 11.86
C TYR A 84 -11.65 -14.80 12.99
N LYS A 85 -11.10 -14.63 14.20
CA LYS A 85 -11.44 -15.46 15.38
C LYS A 85 -12.54 -14.88 16.27
N THR A 86 -13.06 -13.69 15.96
CA THR A 86 -14.16 -13.06 16.70
C THR A 86 -15.48 -13.28 15.95
N ASP A 87 -16.40 -14.01 16.58
CA ASP A 87 -17.71 -14.44 16.04
C ASP A 87 -18.80 -13.35 16.08
N THR A 88 -18.44 -12.12 16.45
CA THR A 88 -19.38 -11.06 16.83
C THR A 88 -19.07 -9.76 16.08
N ILE A 89 -20.05 -9.25 15.32
CA ILE A 89 -20.00 -7.94 14.66
C ILE A 89 -20.50 -6.87 15.63
N LYS A 90 -19.66 -5.83 15.79
CA LYS A 90 -19.87 -4.68 16.68
C LYS A 90 -20.36 -3.44 15.94
N GLY A 91 -20.21 -3.41 14.61
CA GLY A 91 -20.75 -2.41 13.70
C GLY A 91 -20.24 -2.61 12.28
N PHE A 92 -20.66 -1.72 11.37
CA PHE A 92 -20.06 -1.55 10.05
C PHE A 92 -19.50 -0.13 9.97
N SER A 93 -18.18 0.05 10.02
CA SER A 93 -17.56 1.37 9.89
C SER A 93 -17.05 1.66 8.49
N HIS A 94 -17.03 2.95 8.14
CA HIS A 94 -16.79 3.42 6.78
C HIS A 94 -15.33 3.78 6.49
N ILE A 95 -14.49 3.88 7.53
CA ILE A 95 -13.14 4.45 7.44
C ILE A 95 -12.20 3.56 8.23
N HIS A 96 -11.42 2.77 7.50
CA HIS A 96 -10.36 1.93 8.04
C HIS A 96 -9.05 2.43 7.44
N ALA A 97 -8.38 3.37 8.13
CA ALA A 97 -7.24 4.11 7.60
C ALA A 97 -6.16 4.40 8.68
N TRP A 98 -4.97 4.84 8.26
CA TRP A 98 -3.88 5.18 9.18
C TRP A 98 -4.27 6.34 10.11
N GLN A 99 -4.27 6.08 11.43
CA GLN A 99 -4.72 6.98 12.51
C GLN A 99 -6.12 7.60 12.30
N MET A 100 -6.99 6.97 11.49
CA MET A 100 -8.34 7.46 11.21
C MET A 100 -9.38 6.33 11.21
N SER A 101 -10.49 6.60 11.89
CA SER A 101 -11.75 5.88 11.85
C SER A 101 -12.90 6.87 11.56
N GLY A 102 -14.12 6.65 12.04
CA GLY A 102 -15.24 7.58 11.86
C GLY A 102 -16.61 6.91 12.00
N VAL A 103 -17.49 7.13 11.03
CA VAL A 103 -18.90 6.69 11.09
C VAL A 103 -19.01 5.16 11.16
N SER A 104 -19.52 4.61 12.27
CA SER A 104 -19.94 3.21 12.41
C SER A 104 -21.46 3.11 12.64
N VAL A 105 -22.08 2.12 12.00
CA VAL A 105 -23.54 1.90 11.97
C VAL A 105 -23.88 0.43 12.17
N MET A 106 -25.06 0.12 12.73
CA MET A 106 -25.53 -1.25 12.92
C MET A 106 -27.04 -1.37 12.61
N PRO A 107 -27.46 -2.21 11.65
CA PRO A 107 -28.88 -2.50 11.43
C PRO A 107 -29.41 -3.39 12.56
N VAL A 108 -30.58 -3.07 13.11
CA VAL A 108 -31.17 -3.81 14.24
C VAL A 108 -32.67 -4.05 14.04
N THR A 109 -33.19 -5.10 14.67
CA THR A 109 -34.64 -5.29 14.84
C THR A 109 -35.07 -4.99 16.28
N LEU A 110 -36.11 -4.16 16.41
CA LEU A 110 -36.65 -3.74 17.71
C LEU A 110 -37.81 -4.63 18.15
N SER A 111 -37.85 -4.89 19.45
CA SER A 111 -38.82 -5.68 20.18
C SER A 111 -39.02 -5.06 21.56
N ASP A 112 -40.16 -5.32 22.20
CA ASP A 112 -40.44 -4.73 23.54
C ASP A 112 -39.45 -5.21 24.61
N ALA A 113 -38.66 -6.25 24.32
CA ALA A 113 -37.62 -6.81 25.17
C ALA A 113 -36.24 -6.15 25.01
N ASN A 114 -35.92 -5.54 23.85
CA ASN A 114 -34.61 -4.91 23.59
C ASN A 114 -34.67 -3.38 23.35
N GLU A 115 -35.85 -2.81 23.16
CA GLU A 115 -36.05 -1.39 22.80
C GLU A 115 -35.36 -0.39 23.75
N ASN A 116 -35.21 -0.72 25.05
CA ASN A 116 -34.50 0.10 26.03
C ASN A 116 -33.01 -0.27 26.21
N THR A 117 -32.57 -1.45 25.77
CA THR A 117 -31.17 -1.92 25.93
C THR A 117 -30.34 -1.77 24.67
N ILE A 118 -30.99 -1.62 23.50
CA ILE A 118 -30.36 -1.62 22.18
C ILE A 118 -29.25 -0.57 22.03
N TYR A 119 -29.31 0.56 22.75
CA TYR A 119 -28.27 1.59 22.72
C TYR A 119 -26.89 1.14 23.26
N LYS A 120 -26.87 0.07 24.09
CA LYS A 120 -25.68 -0.53 24.70
C LYS A 120 -25.37 -1.94 24.19
N ASP A 121 -26.42 -2.66 23.79
CA ASP A 121 -26.40 -4.08 23.48
C ASP A 121 -26.98 -4.32 22.07
N PHE A 122 -26.23 -3.85 21.07
CA PHE A 122 -26.59 -3.92 19.63
C PHE A 122 -25.70 -4.86 18.80
N TYR A 123 -24.71 -5.51 19.41
CA TYR A 123 -23.81 -6.42 18.70
C TYR A 123 -24.55 -7.71 18.30
N SER A 124 -24.15 -8.34 17.20
CA SER A 124 -24.71 -9.60 16.71
C SER A 124 -23.62 -10.63 16.50
N GLY A 125 -23.92 -11.89 16.82
CA GLY A 125 -23.17 -13.02 16.27
C GLY A 125 -23.32 -13.12 14.75
N PHE A 126 -22.36 -13.78 14.11
CA PHE A 126 -22.39 -14.20 12.71
C PHE A 126 -21.60 -15.51 12.52
N SER A 127 -21.62 -16.06 11.31
CA SER A 127 -20.80 -17.23 10.93
C SER A 127 -20.12 -17.04 9.59
N HIS A 128 -18.88 -17.52 9.45
CA HIS A 128 -18.18 -17.59 8.16
C HIS A 128 -18.88 -18.53 7.15
N GLU A 129 -19.79 -19.40 7.59
CA GLU A 129 -20.64 -20.21 6.69
C GLU A 129 -21.68 -19.36 5.94
N THR A 130 -22.07 -18.21 6.52
CA THR A 130 -23.01 -17.24 5.94
C THR A 130 -22.34 -15.94 5.49
N GLU A 131 -21.01 -15.84 5.60
CA GLU A 131 -20.19 -14.71 5.14
C GLU A 131 -19.68 -14.93 3.70
N LYS A 132 -19.54 -13.85 2.92
CA LYS A 132 -18.86 -13.85 1.62
C LYS A 132 -18.09 -12.55 1.44
N ILE A 133 -16.80 -12.65 1.14
CA ILE A 133 -15.90 -11.49 1.02
C ILE A 133 -15.21 -11.54 -0.34
N SER A 134 -15.22 -10.43 -1.08
CA SER A 134 -14.46 -10.24 -2.32
C SER A 134 -14.06 -8.77 -2.51
N PRO A 135 -13.06 -8.45 -3.35
CA PRO A 135 -12.66 -7.06 -3.59
C PRO A 135 -13.84 -6.18 -4.06
N GLY A 136 -14.30 -5.27 -3.18
CA GLY A 136 -15.42 -4.37 -3.45
C GLY A 136 -16.78 -4.81 -2.91
N TYR A 137 -16.89 -5.98 -2.27
CA TYR A 137 -18.16 -6.53 -1.78
C TYR A 137 -18.02 -7.38 -0.52
N HIS A 138 -18.95 -7.21 0.41
CA HIS A 138 -19.09 -8.03 1.60
C HIS A 138 -20.55 -8.46 1.77
N TYR A 139 -20.79 -9.70 2.18
CA TYR A 139 -22.10 -10.20 2.61
C TYR A 139 -21.94 -10.94 3.93
N VAL A 140 -22.85 -10.71 4.88
CA VAL A 140 -22.91 -11.42 6.16
C VAL A 140 -24.35 -11.46 6.69
N GLU A 141 -24.69 -12.52 7.44
CA GLU A 141 -25.98 -12.64 8.14
C GLU A 141 -25.79 -12.37 9.63
N LEU A 142 -26.63 -11.49 10.18
CA LEU A 142 -26.58 -11.06 11.59
C LEU A 142 -27.56 -11.90 12.41
N ASP A 143 -27.06 -12.99 12.98
CA ASP A 143 -27.86 -14.05 13.62
C ASP A 143 -28.83 -13.54 14.68
N ARG A 144 -28.43 -12.53 15.46
CA ARG A 144 -29.25 -11.94 16.53
C ARG A 144 -30.53 -11.29 16.01
N TYR A 145 -30.48 -10.72 14.81
CA TYR A 145 -31.56 -9.92 14.24
C TYR A 145 -32.23 -10.59 13.04
N GLY A 146 -31.64 -11.65 12.49
CA GLY A 146 -32.09 -12.29 11.25
C GLY A 146 -31.93 -11.38 10.02
N ILE A 147 -31.00 -10.42 10.07
CA ILE A 147 -30.78 -9.43 9.01
C ILE A 147 -29.68 -9.91 8.08
N LYS A 148 -29.97 -9.97 6.78
CA LYS A 148 -28.95 -10.16 5.74
C LYS A 148 -28.37 -8.81 5.38
N SER A 149 -27.05 -8.66 5.46
CA SER A 149 -26.34 -7.41 5.23
C SER A 149 -25.39 -7.56 4.06
N ALA A 150 -25.57 -6.77 3.01
CA ALA A 150 -24.66 -6.70 1.88
C ALA A 150 -24.10 -5.28 1.73
N LEU A 151 -22.78 -5.18 1.51
CA LEU A 151 -22.03 -3.93 1.51
C LEU A 151 -21.24 -3.80 0.21
N THR A 152 -21.20 -2.59 -0.35
CA THR A 152 -20.30 -2.20 -1.45
C THR A 152 -19.99 -0.70 -1.34
N SER A 153 -19.12 -0.16 -2.19
CA SER A 153 -18.77 1.26 -2.13
C SER A 153 -18.42 1.85 -3.50
N THR A 154 -18.44 3.18 -3.58
CA THR A 154 -17.65 3.97 -4.53
C THR A 154 -16.35 4.43 -3.84
N THR A 155 -15.66 5.43 -4.36
CA THR A 155 -14.47 6.01 -3.71
C THR A 155 -14.82 6.68 -2.38
N ARG A 156 -15.96 7.37 -2.30
CA ARG A 156 -16.34 8.27 -1.19
C ARG A 156 -17.72 7.99 -0.58
N VAL A 157 -18.45 6.98 -1.08
CA VAL A 157 -19.81 6.64 -0.63
C VAL A 157 -19.89 5.15 -0.31
N GLY A 158 -20.28 4.81 0.92
CA GLY A 158 -20.68 3.46 1.29
C GLY A 158 -22.13 3.19 0.86
N LEU A 159 -22.39 2.01 0.31
CA LEU A 159 -23.73 1.54 -0.04
C LEU A 159 -24.01 0.22 0.67
N HIS A 160 -25.11 0.20 1.42
CA HIS A 160 -25.58 -0.94 2.20
C HIS A 160 -26.92 -1.42 1.65
N GLN A 161 -27.16 -2.72 1.71
CA GLN A 161 -28.42 -3.40 1.39
C GLN A 161 -28.78 -4.32 2.56
N TYR A 162 -29.98 -4.16 3.11
CA TYR A 162 -30.44 -4.88 4.29
C TYR A 162 -31.78 -5.56 4.04
N THR A 163 -31.78 -6.89 4.09
CA THR A 163 -33.00 -7.71 4.10
C THR A 163 -33.39 -7.97 5.55
N PHE A 164 -34.45 -7.30 6.03
CA PHE A 164 -34.99 -7.50 7.38
C PHE A 164 -35.98 -8.68 7.45
N PRO A 165 -36.19 -9.32 8.62
CA PRO A 165 -37.27 -10.28 8.81
C PRO A 165 -38.67 -9.67 8.58
N LYS A 166 -39.60 -10.48 8.08
CA LYS A 166 -41.00 -10.05 7.90
C LYS A 166 -41.65 -9.68 9.23
N ASN A 167 -42.32 -8.52 9.26
CA ASN A 167 -42.94 -7.91 10.44
C ASN A 167 -41.94 -7.47 11.55
N ALA A 168 -40.67 -7.23 11.20
CA ALA A 168 -39.74 -6.58 12.11
C ALA A 168 -40.13 -5.12 12.40
N ARG A 169 -39.58 -4.54 13.48
CA ARG A 169 -39.43 -3.08 13.62
C ARG A 169 -37.98 -2.72 13.22
N PRO A 170 -37.68 -2.35 11.98
CA PRO A 170 -36.31 -2.05 11.56
C PRO A 170 -35.84 -0.69 12.09
N ALA A 171 -34.59 -0.65 12.53
CA ALA A 171 -33.90 0.59 12.84
C ALA A 171 -32.40 0.50 12.47
N MET A 172 -31.76 1.66 12.36
CA MET A 172 -30.32 1.81 12.21
C MET A 172 -29.77 2.50 13.45
N LEU A 173 -28.87 1.83 14.18
CA LEU A 173 -28.12 2.45 15.26
C LEU A 173 -26.85 3.11 14.69
N PHE A 174 -26.57 4.34 15.11
CA PHE A 174 -25.35 5.07 14.77
C PHE A 174 -24.47 5.18 16.02
N ASN A 175 -23.31 4.52 15.99
CA ASN A 175 -22.38 4.42 17.10
C ASN A 175 -21.30 5.52 17.00
N LEU A 176 -21.68 6.75 17.35
CA LEU A 176 -20.86 7.96 17.12
C LEU A 176 -20.08 8.43 18.37
N HIS A 177 -20.16 7.68 19.47
CA HIS A 177 -19.53 8.01 20.76
C HIS A 177 -18.89 6.75 21.36
N THR A 178 -17.75 6.35 20.80
CA THR A 178 -17.20 5.01 21.00
C THR A 178 -15.69 4.97 20.72
N MET A 179 -14.97 3.99 21.28
CA MET A 179 -13.63 3.69 20.82
C MET A 179 -13.73 2.98 19.47
N LEU A 180 -13.02 3.46 18.44
CA LEU A 180 -13.08 2.87 17.11
C LEU A 180 -11.68 2.88 16.46
N GLY A 181 -10.99 1.74 16.58
CA GLY A 181 -9.65 1.54 16.07
C GLY A 181 -8.63 2.41 16.81
N PRO A 182 -7.89 3.30 16.12
CA PRO A 182 -6.78 4.04 16.72
C PRO A 182 -7.19 5.20 17.65
N CYS A 183 -8.47 5.56 17.74
CA CYS A 183 -8.97 6.72 18.50
C CYS A 183 -10.44 6.59 18.88
N ALA A 184 -10.86 7.37 19.89
CA ALA A 184 -12.27 7.55 20.19
C ALA A 184 -12.95 8.51 19.18
N ASN A 185 -14.19 8.18 18.84
CA ASN A 185 -15.18 9.08 18.29
C ASN A 185 -15.85 9.85 19.45
N ILE A 186 -15.88 11.17 19.35
CA ILE A 186 -16.55 12.10 20.28
C ILE A 186 -17.35 13.15 19.49
N ASP A 187 -18.17 13.94 20.21
CA ASP A 187 -18.98 15.05 19.65
C ASP A 187 -19.76 14.68 18.38
N GLY A 188 -20.33 13.46 18.38
CA GLY A 188 -21.13 12.91 17.30
C GLY A 188 -22.51 13.57 17.23
N GLU A 189 -22.82 14.18 16.09
CA GLU A 189 -24.12 14.80 15.83
C GLU A 189 -24.80 14.13 14.64
N LEU A 190 -26.09 13.83 14.77
CA LEU A 190 -26.95 13.32 13.70
C LEU A 190 -28.27 14.08 13.68
N THR A 191 -28.62 14.65 12.53
CA THR A 191 -29.81 15.48 12.33
C THR A 191 -30.62 14.98 11.14
N LEU A 192 -31.94 14.85 11.30
CA LEU A 192 -32.85 14.60 10.19
C LEU A 192 -32.98 15.86 9.33
N SER A 193 -32.72 15.72 8.03
CA SER A 193 -32.59 16.84 7.06
C SER A 193 -33.62 16.81 5.92
N GLY A 194 -34.39 15.73 5.84
CA GLY A 194 -35.51 15.47 4.94
C GLY A 194 -36.14 14.12 5.30
N ASP A 195 -37.25 13.74 4.68
CA ASP A 195 -38.06 12.58 5.11
C ASP A 195 -37.27 11.25 5.12
N ASN A 196 -36.29 11.09 4.23
CA ASN A 196 -35.38 9.93 4.15
C ASN A 196 -33.88 10.32 4.18
N GLU A 197 -33.54 11.56 4.55
CA GLU A 197 -32.18 12.10 4.50
C GLU A 197 -31.69 12.59 5.86
N LEU A 198 -30.49 12.18 6.28
CA LEU A 198 -29.83 12.71 7.49
C LEU A 198 -28.48 13.36 7.16
N SER A 199 -28.05 14.27 8.01
CA SER A 199 -26.71 14.87 7.99
C SER A 199 -26.07 14.80 9.36
N GLY A 200 -24.75 14.68 9.41
CA GLY A 200 -24.05 14.58 10.68
C GLY A 200 -22.55 14.88 10.60
N LYS A 201 -21.94 14.85 11.78
CA LYS A 201 -20.48 14.90 11.96
C LYS A 201 -20.08 13.97 13.11
N VAL A 202 -18.82 13.59 13.15
CA VAL A 202 -18.18 12.98 14.33
C VAL A 202 -16.74 13.48 14.42
N VAL A 203 -16.24 13.75 15.62
CA VAL A 203 -14.87 14.20 15.84
C VAL A 203 -14.05 13.02 16.35
N MET A 204 -13.04 12.61 15.60
CA MET A 204 -12.02 11.71 16.12
C MET A 204 -11.10 12.49 17.07
N GLU A 205 -10.84 11.94 18.25
CA GLU A 205 -9.83 12.48 19.17
C GLU A 205 -8.43 12.49 18.53
N ALA A 206 -7.52 13.29 19.11
CA ALA A 206 -6.10 13.23 18.78
C ALA A 206 -5.49 11.90 19.25
N THR A 207 -4.47 11.40 18.54
CA THR A 207 -3.64 10.29 19.00
C THR A 207 -2.21 10.77 19.23
N GLY A 208 -1.39 9.96 19.90
CA GLY A 208 0.05 10.20 20.02
C GLY A 208 0.84 10.17 18.69
N ARG A 209 0.16 9.98 17.55
CA ARG A 209 0.72 9.99 16.19
C ARG A 209 0.03 11.02 15.27
N ARG A 210 -1.26 11.29 15.49
CA ARG A 210 -2.04 12.38 14.88
C ARG A 210 -2.43 13.36 16.00
N PRO A 211 -1.59 14.36 16.32
CA PRO A 211 -1.72 15.17 17.55
C PRO A 211 -2.83 16.22 17.53
N LYS A 212 -3.69 16.23 16.49
CA LYS A 212 -4.83 17.14 16.34
C LYS A 212 -6.11 16.31 16.16
N PRO A 213 -7.22 16.66 16.85
CA PRO A 213 -8.51 16.02 16.61
C PRO A 213 -8.99 16.30 15.19
N PHE A 214 -9.89 15.46 14.66
CA PHE A 214 -10.25 15.49 13.25
C PHE A 214 -11.72 15.20 13.00
N THR A 215 -12.44 16.14 12.37
CA THR A 215 -13.86 16.00 12.09
C THR A 215 -14.11 15.24 10.79
N VAL A 216 -14.96 14.21 10.85
CA VAL A 216 -15.56 13.54 9.69
C VAL A 216 -16.99 14.08 9.55
N TYR A 217 -17.33 14.58 8.36
CA TYR A 217 -18.69 14.98 7.99
C TYR A 217 -19.33 13.89 7.15
N PHE A 218 -20.65 13.71 7.27
CA PHE A 218 -21.35 12.71 6.51
C PHE A 218 -22.79 13.09 6.17
N LYS A 219 -23.29 12.50 5.09
CA LYS A 219 -24.67 12.59 4.61
C LYS A 219 -25.21 11.17 4.44
N VAL A 220 -26.40 10.90 4.98
CA VAL A 220 -27.09 9.62 4.87
C VAL A 220 -28.33 9.78 4.01
N MET A 221 -28.61 8.79 3.16
CA MET A 221 -29.89 8.64 2.47
C MET A 221 -30.39 7.21 2.66
N PHE A 222 -31.70 7.03 2.85
CA PHE A 222 -32.37 5.72 2.85
C PHE A 222 -33.29 5.56 1.64
N SER A 223 -33.56 4.32 1.22
CA SER A 223 -34.60 4.01 0.23
C SER A 223 -36.03 4.01 0.80
N THR A 224 -36.17 4.20 2.11
CA THR A 224 -37.44 4.30 2.85
C THR A 224 -37.38 5.48 3.82
N ASP A 225 -38.54 6.01 4.20
CA ASP A 225 -38.62 7.18 5.09
C ASP A 225 -38.17 6.87 6.53
N VAL A 226 -37.68 7.88 7.23
CA VAL A 226 -37.34 7.84 8.66
C VAL A 226 -38.58 8.16 9.47
N ALA A 227 -39.05 7.18 10.27
CA ALA A 227 -40.19 7.35 11.16
C ALA A 227 -39.86 8.20 12.40
N ALA A 228 -38.64 8.07 12.93
CA ALA A 228 -38.13 8.89 14.02
C ALA A 228 -36.59 8.81 14.14
N ILE A 229 -36.00 9.80 14.79
CA ILE A 229 -34.63 9.76 15.31
C ILE A 229 -34.66 10.00 16.82
N GLU A 230 -34.01 9.10 17.56
CA GLU A 230 -33.88 9.16 19.02
C GLU A 230 -32.39 9.16 19.39
N GLN A 231 -32.00 9.79 20.49
CA GLN A 231 -30.65 9.73 21.04
C GLN A 231 -30.71 9.30 22.51
N ASP A 232 -29.93 8.30 22.91
CA ASP A 232 -29.84 7.93 24.31
C ASP A 232 -29.03 8.96 25.12
N SER A 233 -29.56 9.27 26.30
CA SER A 233 -28.97 10.20 27.27
C SER A 233 -27.62 9.75 27.83
N GLU A 234 -27.34 8.44 27.89
CA GLU A 234 -26.13 7.90 28.52
C GLU A 234 -25.03 7.59 27.51
N THR A 235 -25.30 6.72 26.53
CA THR A 235 -24.35 6.31 25.46
C THR A 235 -24.13 7.38 24.39
N LYS A 236 -25.06 8.33 24.25
CA LYS A 236 -25.11 9.31 23.15
C LYS A 236 -25.26 8.70 21.75
N ASN A 237 -25.54 7.40 21.65
CA ASN A 237 -25.84 6.72 20.40
C ASN A 237 -27.22 7.12 19.89
N TYR A 238 -27.35 7.18 18.55
CA TYR A 238 -28.61 7.51 17.89
C TYR A 238 -29.29 6.25 17.37
N LEU A 239 -30.62 6.19 17.48
CA LEU A 239 -31.46 5.15 16.89
C LEU A 239 -32.38 5.79 15.86
N VAL A 240 -32.16 5.48 14.59
CA VAL A 240 -32.96 5.94 13.46
C VAL A 240 -33.98 4.85 13.13
N ARG A 241 -35.24 5.08 13.48
CA ARG A 241 -36.35 4.15 13.23
C ARG A 241 -36.83 4.34 11.80
N LEU A 242 -36.92 3.26 11.04
CA LEU A 242 -37.37 3.30 9.66
C LEU A 242 -38.88 3.06 9.58
N THR A 243 -39.55 3.64 8.58
CA THR A 243 -40.90 3.20 8.21
C THR A 243 -40.85 1.74 7.77
N ASN A 244 -41.86 0.95 8.16
CA ASN A 244 -41.83 -0.51 7.98
C ASN A 244 -41.83 -0.89 6.48
N PRO A 245 -40.73 -1.43 5.93
CA PRO A 245 -40.61 -1.69 4.51
C PRO A 245 -41.23 -3.04 4.15
N GLU A 246 -41.90 -3.11 2.99
CA GLU A 246 -42.33 -4.39 2.41
C GLU A 246 -41.22 -5.06 1.56
N GLU A 247 -40.11 -4.34 1.33
CA GLU A 247 -38.97 -4.73 0.49
C GLU A 247 -37.63 -4.53 1.26
N GLU A 248 -36.50 -4.57 0.55
CA GLU A 248 -35.16 -4.36 1.12
C GLU A 248 -34.86 -2.88 1.38
N VAL A 249 -34.11 -2.60 2.44
CA VAL A 249 -33.64 -1.23 2.73
C VAL A 249 -32.25 -1.03 2.15
N LEU A 250 -32.11 -0.04 1.29
CA LEU A 250 -30.82 0.47 0.85
C LEU A 250 -30.46 1.72 1.66
N MET A 251 -29.18 1.86 2.02
CA MET A 251 -28.65 3.04 2.70
C MET A 251 -27.37 3.51 2.01
N LYS A 252 -27.29 4.81 1.70
CA LYS A 252 -26.04 5.48 1.26
C LYS A 252 -25.47 6.27 2.42
N VAL A 253 -24.16 6.21 2.59
CA VAL A 253 -23.41 7.09 3.50
C VAL A 253 -22.28 7.73 2.71
N GLY A 254 -22.47 9.00 2.33
CA GLY A 254 -21.42 9.83 1.76
C GLY A 254 -20.52 10.36 2.87
N ILE A 255 -19.21 10.21 2.71
CA ILE A 255 -18.20 10.72 3.64
C ILE A 255 -17.56 11.98 3.04
N SER A 256 -17.19 12.93 3.88
CA SER A 256 -16.31 14.05 3.56
C SER A 256 -15.48 14.44 4.78
N TYR A 257 -14.28 14.97 4.52
CA TYR A 257 -13.43 15.55 5.56
C TYR A 257 -13.44 17.08 5.57
N THR A 258 -14.36 17.70 4.82
CA THR A 258 -14.42 19.16 4.65
C THR A 258 -15.79 19.75 4.98
N SER A 259 -16.90 19.14 4.56
CA SER A 259 -18.26 19.60 4.90
C SER A 259 -19.36 18.57 4.63
N VAL A 260 -20.53 18.78 5.23
CA VAL A 260 -21.76 18.02 4.91
C VAL A 260 -22.18 18.23 3.45
N ASP A 261 -21.99 19.43 2.90
CA ASP A 261 -22.32 19.74 1.50
C ASP A 261 -21.45 18.93 0.53
N ASN A 262 -20.16 18.76 0.84
CA ASN A 262 -19.26 17.92 0.05
C ASN A 262 -19.56 16.42 0.24
N ALA A 263 -19.98 15.98 1.43
CA ALA A 263 -20.48 14.61 1.62
C ALA A 263 -21.73 14.33 0.75
N GLY A 264 -22.65 15.29 0.64
CA GLY A 264 -23.80 15.22 -0.28
C GLY A 264 -23.39 15.28 -1.76
N LEU A 265 -22.40 16.10 -2.11
CA LEU A 265 -21.84 16.17 -3.46
C LEU A 265 -21.18 14.85 -3.87
N ASN A 266 -20.45 14.19 -2.97
CA ASN A 266 -19.84 12.88 -3.21
C ASN A 266 -20.90 11.82 -3.55
N ILE A 267 -22.06 11.81 -2.86
CA ILE A 267 -23.21 10.96 -3.23
C ILE A 267 -23.73 11.31 -4.63
N LYS A 268 -23.94 12.60 -4.91
CA LYS A 268 -24.50 13.06 -6.19
C LYS A 268 -23.61 12.71 -7.39
N GLU A 269 -22.30 12.86 -7.25
CA GLU A 269 -21.33 12.64 -8.33
C GLU A 269 -20.99 11.15 -8.53
N GLU A 270 -20.85 10.38 -7.44
CA GLU A 270 -20.40 8.97 -7.52
C GLU A 270 -21.56 7.96 -7.50
N LEU A 271 -22.66 8.24 -6.79
CA LEU A 271 -23.76 7.29 -6.57
C LEU A 271 -25.17 7.92 -6.60
N PRO A 272 -25.60 8.50 -7.75
CA PRO A 272 -26.93 9.07 -7.88
C PRO A 272 -28.06 8.01 -7.89
N HIS A 273 -27.78 6.76 -8.31
CA HIS A 273 -28.78 5.68 -8.39
C HIS A 273 -28.80 4.77 -7.15
N TRP A 274 -29.78 3.87 -7.08
CA TRP A 274 -29.94 2.87 -6.00
C TRP A 274 -29.54 1.44 -6.41
N ASP A 275 -29.29 1.20 -7.69
CA ASP A 275 -28.83 -0.07 -8.25
C ASP A 275 -27.52 -0.55 -7.59
N PHE A 276 -27.63 -1.56 -6.72
CA PHE A 276 -26.55 -2.10 -5.88
C PHE A 276 -25.62 -3.03 -6.67
N ASP A 277 -26.20 -3.97 -7.43
CA ASP A 277 -25.46 -4.94 -8.24
C ASP A 277 -24.58 -4.25 -9.30
N ARG A 278 -25.01 -3.09 -9.81
CA ARG A 278 -24.18 -2.24 -10.65
C ARG A 278 -22.95 -1.70 -9.92
N VAL A 279 -23.05 -1.29 -8.66
CA VAL A 279 -21.89 -0.80 -7.90
C VAL A 279 -20.92 -1.94 -7.61
N VAL A 280 -21.42 -3.13 -7.23
CA VAL A 280 -20.61 -4.35 -7.09
C VAL A 280 -19.92 -4.70 -8.41
N SER A 281 -20.65 -4.70 -9.53
CA SER A 281 -20.10 -5.00 -10.86
C SER A 281 -19.06 -3.98 -11.31
N GLN A 282 -19.29 -2.69 -11.07
CA GLN A 282 -18.31 -1.63 -11.31
C GLN A 282 -17.06 -1.82 -10.44
N SER A 283 -17.20 -2.27 -9.20
CA SER A 283 -16.07 -2.53 -8.30
C SER A 283 -15.26 -3.74 -8.75
N LYS A 284 -15.93 -4.84 -9.12
CA LYS A 284 -15.31 -6.04 -9.70
C LYS A 284 -14.52 -5.70 -10.97
N ASN A 285 -15.08 -4.85 -11.83
CA ASN A 285 -14.43 -4.40 -13.06
C ASN A 285 -13.21 -3.51 -12.82
N GLU A 286 -13.27 -2.58 -11.87
CA GLU A 286 -12.15 -1.72 -11.49
C GLU A 286 -10.99 -2.54 -10.88
N TRP A 287 -11.30 -3.45 -9.96
CA TRP A 287 -10.32 -4.37 -9.38
C TRP A 287 -9.69 -5.30 -10.43
N ASN A 288 -10.50 -5.91 -11.32
CA ASN A 288 -9.98 -6.69 -12.45
C ASN A 288 -9.09 -5.86 -13.39
N GLY A 289 -9.41 -4.58 -13.60
CA GLY A 289 -8.62 -3.68 -14.45
C GLY A 289 -7.22 -3.38 -13.89
N LEU A 290 -7.07 -3.28 -12.57
CA LEU A 290 -5.75 -3.10 -11.95
C LEU A 290 -5.00 -4.43 -11.77
N LEU A 291 -5.66 -5.47 -11.24
CA LEU A 291 -5.04 -6.80 -11.06
C LEU A 291 -4.61 -7.39 -12.41
N GLY A 292 -5.43 -7.19 -13.45
CA GLY A 292 -5.19 -7.67 -14.81
C GLY A 292 -4.03 -7.02 -15.54
N ARG A 293 -3.37 -5.99 -14.95
CA ARG A 293 -2.10 -5.49 -15.49
C ARG A 293 -0.95 -6.46 -15.34
N ILE A 294 -1.02 -7.41 -14.40
CA ILE A 294 -0.06 -8.52 -14.32
C ILE A 294 -0.82 -9.85 -14.49
N LYS A 295 -0.55 -10.54 -15.60
CA LYS A 295 -1.12 -11.85 -15.92
C LYS A 295 -0.05 -12.91 -15.69
N VAL A 296 -0.38 -13.95 -14.92
CA VAL A 296 0.56 -15.03 -14.59
C VAL A 296 0.05 -16.37 -15.12
N GLU A 297 0.95 -17.17 -15.65
CA GLU A 297 0.71 -18.54 -16.13
C GLU A 297 1.71 -19.49 -15.44
N GLY A 298 1.29 -20.72 -15.15
CA GLY A 298 2.08 -21.66 -14.34
C GLY A 298 1.88 -21.48 -12.83
N GLY A 299 2.73 -22.17 -12.05
CA GLY A 299 2.56 -22.30 -10.59
C GLY A 299 1.33 -23.10 -10.17
N THR A 300 1.03 -23.18 -8.87
CA THR A 300 -0.21 -23.79 -8.36
C THR A 300 -1.34 -22.77 -8.28
N GLU A 301 -2.60 -23.23 -8.14
CA GLU A 301 -3.73 -22.35 -7.84
C GLU A 301 -3.49 -21.54 -6.54
N THR A 302 -2.84 -22.14 -5.53
CA THR A 302 -2.47 -21.43 -4.30
C THR A 302 -1.47 -20.30 -4.57
N ASP A 303 -0.47 -20.52 -5.43
CA ASP A 303 0.52 -19.50 -5.79
C ASP A 303 -0.13 -18.32 -6.52
N GLN A 304 -1.01 -18.60 -7.50
CA GLN A 304 -1.75 -17.58 -8.23
C GLN A 304 -2.72 -16.80 -7.31
N ARG A 305 -3.47 -17.50 -6.46
CA ARG A 305 -4.38 -16.87 -5.48
C ARG A 305 -3.63 -15.99 -4.50
N ARG A 306 -2.50 -16.47 -3.96
CA ARG A 306 -1.66 -15.69 -3.06
C ARG A 306 -1.05 -14.48 -3.77
N PHE A 307 -0.54 -14.64 -5.00
CA PHE A 307 -0.03 -13.54 -5.82
C PHE A 307 -1.05 -12.43 -6.07
N TYR A 308 -2.28 -12.76 -6.49
CA TYR A 308 -3.33 -11.74 -6.68
C TYR A 308 -3.79 -11.12 -5.36
N THR A 309 -3.68 -11.84 -4.24
CA THR A 309 -3.92 -11.27 -2.90
C THR A 309 -2.83 -10.27 -2.50
N ASP A 310 -1.55 -10.60 -2.71
CA ASP A 310 -0.43 -9.69 -2.47
C ASP A 310 -0.54 -8.41 -3.34
N LEU A 311 -0.91 -8.58 -4.62
CA LEU A 311 -1.13 -7.48 -5.57
C LEU A 311 -2.33 -6.59 -5.19
N TRP A 312 -3.38 -7.19 -4.61
CA TRP A 312 -4.53 -6.45 -4.07
C TRP A 312 -4.15 -5.62 -2.83
N HIS A 313 -3.36 -6.17 -1.91
CA HIS A 313 -2.80 -5.40 -0.78
C HIS A 313 -1.93 -4.22 -1.25
N ALA A 314 -1.09 -4.43 -2.27
CA ALA A 314 -0.28 -3.40 -2.92
C ALA A 314 -1.08 -2.25 -3.59
N LEU A 315 -2.42 -2.31 -3.60
CA LEU A 315 -3.32 -1.37 -4.29
C LEU A 315 -4.46 -0.81 -3.41
N GLN A 316 -4.41 -1.01 -2.08
CA GLN A 316 -5.52 -0.57 -1.20
C GLN A 316 -5.16 0.12 0.11
N GLY A 317 -3.99 -0.14 0.72
CA GLY A 317 -3.78 0.22 2.13
C GLY A 317 -3.78 1.73 2.42
N ARG A 318 -3.40 2.55 1.44
CA ARG A 318 -3.32 4.03 1.50
C ARG A 318 -4.64 4.64 1.03
N ARG A 319 -5.07 5.81 1.53
CA ARG A 319 -6.49 6.23 1.46
C ARG A 319 -6.67 7.66 0.97
N ILE A 320 -7.57 7.87 0.02
CA ILE A 320 -7.93 9.19 -0.52
C ILE A 320 -8.59 10.06 0.57
N ILE A 321 -8.25 11.36 0.59
CA ILE A 321 -8.80 12.35 1.55
C ILE A 321 -9.41 13.61 0.92
N ASN A 322 -9.31 13.82 -0.40
CA ASN A 322 -10.05 14.88 -1.08
C ASN A 322 -11.46 14.43 -1.51
N ASP A 323 -12.40 15.35 -1.53
CA ASP A 323 -13.75 15.22 -2.07
C ASP A 323 -13.77 15.17 -3.62
N ALA A 324 -14.92 14.85 -4.23
CA ALA A 324 -15.07 14.67 -5.67
C ALA A 324 -14.90 15.97 -6.51
N ASN A 325 -14.90 17.13 -5.86
CA ASN A 325 -14.56 18.45 -6.43
C ASN A 325 -13.12 18.89 -6.11
N GLY A 326 -12.30 18.04 -5.50
CA GLY A 326 -10.93 18.37 -5.12
C GLY A 326 -10.79 19.21 -3.84
N ALA A 327 -11.85 19.52 -3.11
CA ALA A 327 -11.72 20.07 -1.75
C ALA A 327 -11.04 19.04 -0.83
N TYR A 328 -10.17 19.46 0.09
CA TYR A 328 -9.44 18.53 0.96
C TYR A 328 -9.14 19.14 2.35
N PRO A 329 -8.93 18.30 3.38
CA PRO A 329 -8.58 18.76 4.73
C PRO A 329 -7.09 19.08 4.86
N ASP A 330 -6.74 20.29 5.29
CA ASP A 330 -5.38 20.66 5.70
C ASP A 330 -5.34 20.94 7.21
N ASN A 331 -4.50 20.18 7.91
CA ASN A 331 -4.15 20.33 9.32
C ASN A 331 -2.63 20.45 9.52
N THR A 332 -1.85 20.71 8.47
CA THR A 332 -0.41 20.92 8.59
C THR A 332 -0.09 22.20 9.37
N GLY A 333 -0.82 23.28 9.08
CA GLY A 333 -0.70 24.58 9.75
C GLY A 333 -1.21 24.61 11.20
N ALA A 334 -1.09 25.77 11.85
CA ALA A 334 -1.52 25.97 13.24
C ALA A 334 -3.04 25.85 13.44
N THR A 335 -3.82 26.06 12.39
CA THR A 335 -5.28 25.96 12.36
C THR A 335 -5.72 25.11 11.18
N PHE A 336 -6.79 24.32 11.34
CA PHE A 336 -7.46 23.63 10.23
C PHE A 336 -7.90 24.61 9.13
N ARG A 337 -7.83 24.17 7.88
CA ARG A 337 -8.55 24.77 6.76
C ARG A 337 -9.01 23.71 5.76
N VAL A 338 -9.94 24.10 4.89
CA VAL A 338 -10.21 23.37 3.65
C VAL A 338 -9.30 23.91 2.55
N GLY A 339 -8.49 23.04 1.96
CA GLY A 339 -7.75 23.30 0.74
C GLY A 339 -8.54 22.91 -0.51
N GLN A 340 -8.03 23.28 -1.68
CA GLN A 340 -8.62 22.96 -2.99
C GLN A 340 -7.51 22.49 -3.94
N LEU A 341 -7.61 21.26 -4.44
CA LEU A 341 -6.68 20.71 -5.42
C LEU A 341 -6.83 21.43 -6.77
N PRO A 342 -5.75 21.52 -7.58
CA PRO A 342 -5.85 22.03 -8.95
C PRO A 342 -6.80 21.15 -9.77
N LEU A 343 -7.65 21.82 -10.56
CA LEU A 343 -8.66 21.17 -11.40
C LEU A 343 -8.21 21.14 -12.86
N ASP A 344 -8.68 20.13 -13.59
CA ASP A 344 -8.55 20.05 -15.03
C ASP A 344 -9.60 20.94 -15.75
N ASN A 345 -9.60 20.90 -17.10
CA ASN A 345 -10.57 21.64 -17.91
C ASN A 345 -12.03 21.10 -17.80
N SER A 346 -12.26 19.98 -17.13
CA SER A 346 -13.60 19.42 -16.84
C SER A 346 -14.12 19.77 -15.44
N GLY A 347 -13.27 20.36 -14.59
CA GLY A 347 -13.58 20.67 -13.19
C GLY A 347 -13.35 19.50 -12.23
N LYS A 348 -12.57 18.48 -12.64
CA LYS A 348 -12.17 17.35 -11.81
C LYS A 348 -10.74 17.54 -11.29
N PRO A 349 -10.39 17.06 -10.08
CA PRO A 349 -9.06 17.23 -9.53
C PRO A 349 -8.01 16.47 -10.37
N GLN A 350 -6.87 17.13 -10.65
CA GLN A 350 -5.81 16.58 -11.51
C GLN A 350 -5.11 15.36 -10.90
N PHE A 351 -5.19 15.19 -9.58
CA PHE A 351 -4.70 14.04 -8.82
C PHE A 351 -5.58 13.88 -7.56
N ASN A 352 -5.52 12.72 -6.91
CA ASN A 352 -6.10 12.57 -5.56
C ASN A 352 -5.05 12.84 -4.48
N HIS A 353 -5.49 13.37 -3.33
CA HIS A 353 -4.69 13.61 -2.14
C HIS A 353 -4.90 12.47 -1.14
N PHE A 354 -3.86 12.03 -0.42
CA PHE A 354 -3.88 10.78 0.35
C PHE A 354 -3.41 10.91 1.80
N ASN A 355 -4.05 10.14 2.68
CA ASN A 355 -3.52 9.68 3.98
C ASN A 355 -2.72 8.38 3.74
N SER A 356 -1.54 8.27 4.34
CA SER A 356 -0.81 7.00 4.43
C SER A 356 0.09 6.92 5.66
N ASP A 357 0.37 5.69 6.07
CA ASP A 357 1.53 5.39 6.90
C ASP A 357 2.84 5.64 6.11
N SER A 358 3.98 5.28 6.70
CA SER A 358 5.29 5.68 6.20
C SER A 358 5.61 5.24 4.76
N PHE A 359 6.50 6.00 4.11
CA PHE A 359 7.27 5.58 2.94
C PHE A 359 8.62 4.91 3.31
N TRP A 360 8.92 4.72 4.61
CA TRP A 360 10.05 3.90 5.05
C TRP A 360 9.87 2.45 4.55
N GLY A 361 10.87 1.92 3.83
CA GLY A 361 10.76 0.61 3.14
C GLY A 361 10.06 0.64 1.78
N ALA A 362 9.48 1.78 1.36
CA ALA A 362 8.88 1.91 0.03
C ALA A 362 9.86 1.65 -1.10
N GLN A 363 11.15 1.98 -0.90
CA GLN A 363 12.19 1.93 -1.92
C GLN A 363 12.34 0.54 -2.58
N TRP A 364 12.08 -0.55 -1.85
CA TRP A 364 12.24 -1.93 -2.34
C TRP A 364 10.92 -2.58 -2.77
N THR A 365 9.83 -1.82 -2.75
CA THR A 365 8.46 -2.36 -2.77
C THR A 365 7.57 -1.53 -3.69
N ILE A 366 6.60 -0.77 -3.16
CA ILE A 366 5.67 0.05 -3.94
C ILE A 366 6.38 1.01 -4.91
N ASN A 367 7.59 1.45 -4.58
CA ASN A 367 8.37 2.33 -5.44
C ASN A 367 8.68 1.68 -6.80
N THR A 368 9.11 0.42 -6.78
CA THR A 368 9.45 -0.37 -7.98
C THR A 368 8.20 -0.92 -8.68
N LEU A 369 7.22 -1.41 -7.93
CA LEU A 369 6.01 -2.01 -8.53
C LEU A 369 5.11 -0.95 -9.17
N TRP A 370 4.82 0.15 -8.46
CA TRP A 370 4.02 1.23 -9.04
C TRP A 370 4.81 1.97 -10.12
N GLY A 371 6.13 2.14 -9.96
CA GLY A 371 7.02 2.73 -10.97
C GLY A 371 7.17 1.92 -12.26
N LEU A 372 6.61 0.71 -12.34
CA LEU A 372 6.58 -0.14 -13.53
C LEU A 372 5.15 -0.40 -14.06
N VAL A 373 4.21 -0.69 -13.17
CA VAL A 373 2.89 -1.24 -13.53
C VAL A 373 1.75 -0.23 -13.29
N TYR A 374 1.96 0.73 -12.38
CA TYR A 374 0.95 1.69 -11.93
C TYR A 374 1.50 3.14 -11.87
N PRO A 375 2.13 3.64 -12.96
CA PRO A 375 2.81 4.95 -12.94
C PRO A 375 1.85 6.10 -12.61
N GLU A 376 0.59 6.01 -13.02
CA GLU A 376 -0.44 7.02 -12.71
C GLU A 376 -0.84 7.04 -11.22
N ILE A 377 -0.63 5.94 -10.50
CA ILE A 377 -0.79 5.90 -9.04
C ILE A 377 0.47 6.50 -8.37
N LYS A 378 1.68 6.11 -8.82
CA LYS A 378 2.94 6.68 -8.32
C LYS A 378 2.98 8.21 -8.49
N GLN A 379 2.62 8.71 -9.67
CA GLN A 379 2.53 10.14 -9.98
C GLN A 379 1.54 10.87 -9.05
N GLN A 380 0.32 10.36 -8.85
CA GLN A 380 -0.65 10.97 -7.93
C GLN A 380 -0.14 11.01 -6.49
N PHE A 381 0.53 9.97 -6.00
CA PHE A 381 1.15 10.00 -4.68
C PHE A 381 2.27 11.04 -4.58
N VAL A 382 3.13 11.19 -5.59
CA VAL A 382 4.15 12.26 -5.62
C VAL A 382 3.50 13.65 -5.59
N LEU A 383 2.48 13.90 -6.41
CA LEU A 383 1.75 15.17 -6.43
C LEU A 383 1.06 15.46 -5.08
N SER A 384 0.49 14.45 -4.43
CA SER A 384 -0.08 14.54 -3.08
C SER A 384 0.98 14.87 -2.01
N LEU A 385 2.17 14.26 -2.09
CA LEU A 385 3.28 14.54 -1.18
C LEU A 385 3.84 15.96 -1.35
N LEU A 386 3.87 16.47 -2.60
CA LEU A 386 4.22 17.85 -2.91
C LEU A 386 3.13 18.85 -2.50
N GLN A 387 1.85 18.47 -2.57
CA GLN A 387 0.75 19.32 -2.06
C GLN A 387 0.90 19.58 -0.55
N TYR A 388 1.16 18.54 0.25
CA TYR A 388 1.48 18.70 1.68
C TYR A 388 2.64 19.66 1.93
N GLN A 389 3.67 19.64 1.07
CA GLN A 389 4.79 20.56 1.18
C GLN A 389 4.41 22.00 0.84
N LYS A 390 3.52 22.22 -0.14
CA LYS A 390 2.98 23.56 -0.46
C LYS A 390 2.14 24.12 0.68
N ASP A 391 1.46 23.25 1.42
CA ASP A 391 0.57 23.62 2.52
C ASP A 391 1.31 23.84 3.85
N GLY A 392 2.20 22.91 4.23
CA GLY A 392 2.89 22.91 5.53
C GLY A 392 4.41 23.03 5.49
N GLY A 393 5.00 23.19 4.31
CA GLY A 393 6.42 23.50 4.13
C GLY A 393 7.41 22.32 4.16
N LEU A 394 6.98 21.07 4.30
CA LEU A 394 7.83 19.87 4.31
C LEU A 394 7.19 18.75 3.47
N VAL A 395 7.98 17.91 2.79
CA VAL A 395 7.41 16.67 2.22
C VAL A 395 7.22 15.66 3.37
N PRO A 396 6.01 15.14 3.62
CA PRO A 396 5.74 14.22 4.72
C PRO A 396 6.32 12.83 4.45
N ARG A 397 6.68 12.12 5.52
CA ARG A 397 7.06 10.69 5.50
C ARG A 397 5.86 9.74 5.53
N GLY A 398 4.76 10.14 6.18
CA GLY A 398 3.52 9.37 6.36
C GLY A 398 2.42 10.28 6.94
N PRO A 399 1.65 10.99 6.11
CA PRO A 399 0.68 11.99 6.56
C PRO A 399 -0.67 11.37 6.94
N SER A 400 -1.36 11.90 7.96
CA SER A 400 -2.71 11.44 8.34
C SER A 400 -3.60 12.61 8.79
N GLY A 401 -4.90 12.56 8.50
CA GLY A 401 -5.85 13.61 8.87
C GLY A 401 -5.46 15.00 8.35
N GLY A 402 -4.85 15.06 7.15
CA GLY A 402 -4.32 16.31 6.60
C GLY A 402 -3.08 16.87 7.33
N ASN A 403 -2.40 16.08 8.19
CA ASN A 403 -1.33 16.54 9.08
C ASN A 403 -0.08 15.65 9.02
N TYR A 404 1.05 16.18 9.50
CA TYR A 404 2.29 15.43 9.70
C TYR A 404 2.20 14.54 10.95
N THR A 405 2.44 13.22 10.78
CA THR A 405 2.74 12.30 11.90
C THR A 405 4.24 12.14 12.16
N TYR A 406 5.08 12.58 11.21
CA TYR A 406 6.53 12.37 11.15
C TYR A 406 7.00 10.89 11.12
N VAL A 407 6.11 9.91 10.98
CA VAL A 407 6.45 8.47 10.88
C VAL A 407 7.19 8.09 9.59
N MET A 408 8.31 7.35 9.55
CA MET A 408 9.18 6.85 10.63
C MET A 408 10.38 7.79 10.84
N THR A 409 11.24 7.94 9.82
CA THR A 409 12.64 8.38 9.98
C THR A 409 13.20 9.12 8.75
N GLY A 410 14.07 10.11 8.99
CA GLY A 410 14.79 10.82 7.93
C GLY A 410 13.90 11.50 6.90
N ALA A 411 14.30 11.44 5.63
CA ALA A 411 13.53 11.85 4.46
C ALA A 411 13.14 10.63 3.59
N SER A 412 12.46 9.65 4.18
CA SER A 412 12.07 8.39 3.51
C SER A 412 11.22 8.56 2.24
N SER A 413 10.60 9.72 2.01
CA SER A 413 9.86 10.05 0.78
C SER A 413 10.74 10.55 -0.36
N THR A 414 12.00 10.96 -0.11
CA THR A 414 12.92 11.42 -1.17
C THR A 414 13.20 10.32 -2.21
N PRO A 415 13.52 9.06 -1.86
CA PRO A 415 13.71 7.99 -2.86
C PRO A 415 12.48 7.73 -3.75
N PHE A 416 11.27 7.85 -3.19
CA PHE A 416 10.02 7.65 -3.92
C PHE A 416 9.75 8.76 -4.94
N ILE A 417 10.09 10.00 -4.62
CA ILE A 417 9.94 11.14 -5.55
C ILE A 417 11.08 11.18 -6.57
N VAL A 418 12.32 10.91 -6.16
CA VAL A 418 13.48 10.89 -7.08
C VAL A 418 13.33 9.80 -8.13
N SER A 419 12.95 8.59 -7.76
CA SER A 419 12.75 7.50 -8.74
C SER A 419 11.66 7.84 -9.76
N ALA A 420 10.53 8.44 -9.36
CA ALA A 420 9.52 8.92 -10.30
C ALA A 420 10.07 9.94 -11.32
N VAL A 421 11.00 10.81 -10.89
CA VAL A 421 11.71 11.77 -11.76
C VAL A 421 12.75 11.08 -12.66
N GLN A 422 13.31 9.93 -12.26
CA GLN A 422 14.23 9.15 -13.08
C GLN A 422 13.51 8.30 -14.13
N GLU A 423 12.44 7.63 -13.73
CA GLU A 423 11.48 6.89 -14.59
C GLU A 423 10.75 7.79 -15.59
N GLY A 424 10.76 9.12 -15.37
CA GLY A 424 10.15 10.10 -16.26
C GLY A 424 8.66 10.33 -16.03
N LEU A 425 8.14 9.96 -14.86
CA LEU A 425 6.70 10.03 -14.52
C LEU A 425 6.24 11.41 -14.03
N ILE A 426 7.16 12.38 -13.87
CA ILE A 426 6.91 13.68 -13.26
C ILE A 426 7.14 14.82 -14.25
N ASP A 427 6.05 15.27 -14.88
CA ASP A 427 6.00 16.51 -15.64
C ASP A 427 5.87 17.70 -14.68
N GLY A 428 6.89 18.56 -14.61
CA GLY A 428 6.86 19.73 -13.74
C GLY A 428 8.20 20.47 -13.65
N ASP A 429 8.25 21.46 -12.77
CA ASP A 429 9.50 22.16 -12.45
C ASP A 429 10.36 21.27 -11.54
N LEU A 430 11.29 20.55 -12.17
CA LEU A 430 12.24 19.68 -11.47
C LEU A 430 13.19 20.47 -10.55
N GLU A 431 13.41 21.77 -10.79
CA GLU A 431 14.20 22.61 -9.90
C GLU A 431 13.42 22.94 -8.62
N GLU A 432 12.13 23.28 -8.72
CA GLU A 432 11.24 23.47 -7.56
C GLU A 432 11.24 22.19 -6.69
N ILE A 433 11.02 21.03 -7.31
CA ILE A 433 11.01 19.73 -6.62
C ILE A 433 12.38 19.41 -6.00
N TYR A 434 13.48 19.72 -6.69
CA TYR A 434 14.82 19.52 -6.15
C TYR A 434 15.09 20.39 -4.92
N GLN A 435 14.78 21.69 -4.96
CA GLN A 435 14.97 22.57 -3.81
C GLN A 435 14.08 22.19 -2.63
N VAL A 436 12.86 21.69 -2.90
CA VAL A 436 11.95 21.11 -1.90
C VAL A 436 12.56 19.90 -1.21
N LEU A 437 13.10 18.93 -1.96
CA LEU A 437 13.75 17.75 -1.38
C LEU A 437 15.07 18.12 -0.69
N LYS A 438 15.83 19.08 -1.23
CA LYS A 438 17.04 19.62 -0.62
C LYS A 438 16.77 20.23 0.76
N LYS A 439 15.70 21.01 0.91
CA LYS A 439 15.28 21.53 2.23
C LYS A 439 15.10 20.39 3.23
N ASN A 440 14.45 19.30 2.82
CA ASN A 440 14.18 18.15 3.68
C ASN A 440 15.44 17.47 4.25
N HIS A 441 16.60 17.63 3.60
CA HIS A 441 17.90 17.03 3.98
C HIS A 441 18.82 17.99 4.77
N MET A 442 18.30 19.14 5.19
CA MET A 442 19.06 20.23 5.83
C MET A 442 18.37 20.67 7.14
N PRO A 443 19.03 21.48 8.00
CA PRO A 443 18.40 22.05 9.20
C PRO A 443 17.11 22.82 8.87
N GLY A 444 16.07 22.66 9.69
CA GLY A 444 14.71 23.10 9.38
C GLY A 444 13.96 22.19 8.37
N GLY A 445 14.52 21.03 8.04
CA GLY A 445 13.98 20.01 7.15
C GLY A 445 13.47 18.76 7.87
N ILE A 446 12.84 17.84 7.12
CA ILE A 446 12.24 16.63 7.69
C ILE A 446 13.25 15.71 8.39
N MET A 447 14.51 15.66 7.95
CA MET A 447 15.57 14.86 8.60
C MET A 447 15.91 15.32 10.03
N GLU A 448 15.55 16.54 10.42
CA GLU A 448 15.84 17.08 11.75
C GLU A 448 14.91 16.51 12.84
N LYS A 449 13.84 15.81 12.45
CA LYS A 449 12.82 15.24 13.33
C LYS A 449 12.88 13.71 13.44
N ALA A 450 12.76 13.18 14.65
CA ALA A 450 12.44 11.79 14.93
C ALA A 450 11.01 11.43 14.51
N GLY A 451 10.62 10.16 14.66
CA GLY A 451 9.24 9.74 14.47
C GLY A 451 8.33 10.32 15.55
N TYR A 452 7.17 10.87 15.17
CA TYR A 452 6.22 11.49 16.11
C TYR A 452 6.78 12.71 16.91
N GLU A 453 7.90 13.30 16.48
CA GLU A 453 8.47 14.49 17.14
C GLU A 453 7.75 15.76 16.67
N HIS A 454 6.71 16.16 17.39
CA HIS A 454 5.89 17.30 17.01
C HIS A 454 6.48 18.66 17.43
N ASP A 455 6.95 18.79 18.68
CA ASP A 455 7.26 20.08 19.30
C ASP A 455 8.70 20.59 19.12
N THR A 456 9.62 19.73 18.66
CA THR A 456 11.07 19.99 18.58
C THR A 456 11.68 19.52 17.26
N ASN A 457 12.93 19.93 16.99
CA ASN A 457 13.74 19.47 15.86
C ASN A 457 15.13 19.05 16.39
N LEU A 458 15.17 18.01 17.23
CA LEU A 458 16.38 17.53 17.89
C LEU A 458 16.53 16.01 17.77
N GLY A 459 15.42 15.27 17.82
CA GLY A 459 15.42 13.81 17.79
C GLY A 459 15.91 13.20 16.47
N GLY A 460 15.91 13.93 15.37
CA GLY A 460 16.54 13.47 14.13
C GLY A 460 18.08 13.39 14.23
N GLY A 461 18.70 14.05 15.21
CA GLY A 461 20.16 14.02 15.39
C GLY A 461 20.97 14.61 14.20
N LEU A 462 20.30 15.24 13.23
CA LEU A 462 20.87 15.71 11.95
C LEU A 462 22.11 16.59 12.15
N LYS A 463 22.10 17.46 13.17
CA LYS A 463 23.26 18.25 13.61
C LYS A 463 24.53 17.39 13.72
N TYR A 464 24.48 16.26 14.43
CA TYR A 464 25.65 15.38 14.60
C TYR A 464 26.00 14.61 13.33
N TYR A 465 25.02 14.20 12.54
CA TYR A 465 25.27 13.61 11.23
C TYR A 465 26.04 14.57 10.30
N LEU A 466 25.76 15.88 10.38
CA LEU A 466 26.47 16.92 9.65
C LEU A 466 27.85 17.27 10.26
N GLU A 467 27.96 17.36 11.59
CA GLU A 467 29.19 17.74 12.31
C GLU A 467 30.23 16.61 12.43
N LYS A 468 29.77 15.36 12.61
CA LYS A 468 30.58 14.19 12.98
C LYS A 468 30.50 13.04 11.97
N GLY A 469 29.58 13.09 11.00
CA GLY A 469 29.36 12.02 10.03
C GLY A 469 28.58 10.81 10.58
N TYR A 470 27.98 10.90 11.77
CA TYR A 470 27.10 9.87 12.35
C TYR A 470 26.17 10.48 13.41
N VAL A 471 25.05 9.83 13.66
CA VAL A 471 24.12 10.17 14.75
C VAL A 471 24.50 9.38 16.01
N PRO A 472 24.70 10.04 17.17
CA PRO A 472 24.99 9.37 18.44
C PRO A 472 23.86 8.47 18.94
N TYR A 473 24.22 7.46 19.72
CA TYR A 473 23.31 6.62 20.49
C TYR A 473 23.80 6.46 21.95
N PRO A 474 23.01 6.85 22.96
CA PRO A 474 21.80 7.68 22.85
C PRO A 474 22.13 9.10 22.35
N LEU A 475 21.10 9.85 21.93
CA LEU A 475 21.23 11.30 21.71
C LEU A 475 21.44 12.02 23.05
N PRO A 476 22.42 12.94 23.16
CA PRO A 476 22.75 13.58 24.43
C PRO A 476 21.74 14.66 24.85
N GLU A 477 21.00 15.26 23.92
CA GLU A 477 19.91 16.19 24.23
C GLU A 477 18.67 15.50 24.85
N GLY A 478 18.50 14.18 24.67
CA GLY A 478 17.39 13.40 25.24
C GLY A 478 16.54 12.65 24.20
N LYS A 479 15.28 12.36 24.56
CA LYS A 479 14.34 11.58 23.74
C LYS A 479 13.13 12.44 23.35
N PHE A 480 13.03 12.81 22.07
CA PHE A 480 11.99 13.73 21.56
C PHE A 480 10.85 13.05 20.77
N GLY A 481 11.03 11.77 20.39
CA GLY A 481 10.01 10.96 19.72
C GLY A 481 10.30 9.45 19.75
N GLY A 482 9.84 8.71 18.75
CA GLY A 482 10.27 7.35 18.42
C GLY A 482 11.40 7.33 17.38
N HIS A 483 12.07 6.18 17.23
CA HIS A 483 13.06 5.94 16.16
C HIS A 483 14.24 6.94 16.19
N GLN A 484 14.99 6.94 17.30
CA GLN A 484 16.12 7.85 17.55
C GLN A 484 17.47 7.10 17.60
N ASP A 485 17.50 5.92 16.99
CA ASP A 485 18.56 4.93 17.19
C ASP A 485 19.65 5.15 16.13
N GLY A 486 20.72 5.83 16.57
CA GLY A 486 21.66 6.55 15.71
C GLY A 486 22.44 5.72 14.67
N GLY A 487 22.56 4.41 14.86
CA GLY A 487 23.14 3.50 13.86
C GLY A 487 22.28 3.45 12.60
N SER A 488 20.98 3.13 12.73
CA SER A 488 20.03 3.17 11.62
C SER A 488 19.91 4.56 11.01
N LEU A 489 19.76 5.62 11.82
CA LEU A 489 19.66 6.99 11.30
C LEU A 489 20.87 7.36 10.41
N THR A 490 22.08 6.99 10.82
CA THR A 490 23.30 7.25 10.03
C THR A 490 23.27 6.56 8.66
N MET A 491 22.81 5.31 8.59
CA MET A 491 22.77 4.53 7.35
C MET A 491 21.62 4.97 6.43
N GLU A 492 20.44 5.20 6.99
CA GLU A 492 19.28 5.69 6.26
C GLU A 492 19.54 7.07 5.65
N TYR A 493 20.14 7.99 6.40
CA TYR A 493 20.44 9.34 5.90
C TYR A 493 21.51 9.29 4.82
N ALA A 494 22.49 8.38 4.94
CA ALA A 494 23.52 8.17 3.93
C ALA A 494 22.93 7.69 2.59
N TYR A 495 22.01 6.71 2.60
CA TYR A 495 21.28 6.29 1.40
C TYR A 495 20.41 7.42 0.85
N GLN A 496 19.61 8.07 1.70
CA GLN A 496 18.70 9.13 1.27
C GLN A 496 19.48 10.30 0.63
N ASP A 497 20.63 10.70 1.19
CA ASP A 497 21.52 11.69 0.59
C ASP A 497 22.08 11.24 -0.76
N TRP A 498 22.42 9.97 -0.93
CA TRP A 498 22.80 9.44 -2.25
C TRP A 498 21.67 9.58 -3.28
N THR A 499 20.40 9.34 -2.90
CA THR A 499 19.27 9.54 -3.83
C THR A 499 19.12 11.01 -4.24
N LEU A 500 19.28 11.95 -3.29
CA LEU A 500 19.26 13.38 -3.59
C LEU A 500 20.47 13.82 -4.43
N ALA A 501 21.62 13.17 -4.25
CA ALA A 501 22.79 13.37 -5.11
C ALA A 501 22.52 12.93 -6.56
N GLN A 502 21.83 11.81 -6.81
CA GLN A 502 21.46 11.42 -8.18
C GLN A 502 20.50 12.41 -8.85
N PHE A 503 19.59 13.04 -8.08
CA PHE A 503 18.74 14.10 -8.62
C PHE A 503 19.56 15.38 -8.90
N ALA A 504 20.45 15.79 -7.99
CA ALA A 504 21.37 16.91 -8.21
C ALA A 504 22.24 16.69 -9.47
N LYS A 505 22.71 15.45 -9.70
CA LYS A 505 23.44 15.03 -10.91
C LYS A 505 22.59 15.21 -12.17
N LYS A 506 21.33 14.75 -12.16
CA LYS A 506 20.38 14.87 -13.29
C LYS A 506 20.16 16.33 -13.73
N LEU A 507 20.12 17.26 -12.76
CA LEU A 507 19.96 18.70 -13.00
C LEU A 507 21.27 19.45 -13.29
N GLY A 508 22.43 18.78 -13.15
CA GLY A 508 23.74 19.38 -13.36
C GLY A 508 24.29 20.16 -12.16
N HIS A 509 23.68 20.07 -10.97
CA HIS A 509 24.12 20.72 -9.73
C HIS A 509 25.38 20.07 -9.14
N GLN A 510 26.53 20.29 -9.80
CA GLN A 510 27.78 19.60 -9.48
C GLN A 510 28.32 19.90 -8.07
N GLU A 511 27.96 21.01 -7.44
CA GLU A 511 28.35 21.29 -6.05
C GLU A 511 27.53 20.47 -5.06
N ASP A 512 26.20 20.50 -5.18
CA ASP A 512 25.30 19.70 -4.35
C ASP A 512 25.49 18.20 -4.56
N TYR A 513 25.68 17.75 -5.80
CA TYR A 513 26.01 16.35 -6.11
C TYR A 513 27.22 15.87 -5.31
N ARG A 514 28.32 16.63 -5.30
CA ARG A 514 29.53 16.29 -4.53
C ARG A 514 29.31 16.40 -3.01
N TYR A 515 28.50 17.34 -2.55
CA TYR A 515 28.16 17.50 -1.14
C TYR A 515 27.33 16.32 -0.59
N PHE A 516 26.24 15.95 -1.27
CA PHE A 516 25.37 14.85 -0.84
C PHE A 516 26.01 13.47 -1.11
N LEU A 517 26.77 13.31 -2.20
CA LEU A 517 27.56 12.08 -2.43
C LEU A 517 28.58 11.87 -1.32
N LYS A 518 29.27 12.92 -0.84
CA LYS A 518 30.17 12.80 0.31
C LYS A 518 29.42 12.43 1.59
N ARG A 519 28.24 13.03 1.84
CA ARG A 519 27.38 12.63 2.98
C ARG A 519 26.95 11.16 2.89
N SER A 520 26.75 10.63 1.68
CA SER A 520 26.40 9.21 1.49
C SER A 520 27.48 8.20 1.90
N GLU A 521 28.71 8.64 2.15
CA GLU A 521 29.76 7.78 2.73
C GLU A 521 29.62 7.63 4.26
N ASN A 522 28.71 8.35 4.92
CA ASN A 522 28.61 8.39 6.38
C ASN A 522 28.31 7.04 7.04
N PHE A 523 27.75 6.05 6.32
CA PHE A 523 27.60 4.68 6.84
C PHE A 523 28.94 4.06 7.27
N LYS A 524 30.05 4.43 6.60
CA LYS A 524 31.41 3.96 6.89
C LYS A 524 31.85 4.39 8.30
N ASN A 525 31.27 5.46 8.86
CA ASN A 525 31.59 5.95 10.20
C ASN A 525 30.98 5.09 11.32
N VAL A 526 29.95 4.28 11.05
CA VAL A 526 29.30 3.40 12.06
C VAL A 526 29.68 1.92 11.89
N TYR A 527 30.57 1.58 10.95
CA TYR A 527 31.13 0.24 10.83
C TYR A 527 32.34 0.04 11.76
N ASP A 528 32.28 -0.98 12.61
CA ASP A 528 33.36 -1.36 13.51
C ASP A 528 34.12 -2.58 12.96
N GLU A 529 35.33 -2.35 12.43
CA GLU A 529 36.21 -3.41 11.90
C GLU A 529 36.52 -4.51 12.92
N SER A 530 36.50 -4.22 14.23
CA SER A 530 36.85 -5.21 15.27
C SER A 530 35.75 -6.25 15.51
N THR A 531 34.50 -5.91 15.20
CA THR A 531 33.34 -6.83 15.26
C THR A 531 32.84 -7.21 13.86
N GLY A 532 33.20 -6.44 12.83
CA GLY A 532 32.78 -6.59 11.44
C GLY A 532 31.32 -6.19 11.18
N TRP A 533 30.69 -5.47 12.09
CA TRP A 533 29.27 -5.08 12.05
C TRP A 533 29.12 -3.56 12.14
N MET A 534 27.92 -3.06 11.84
CA MET A 534 27.55 -1.70 12.23
C MET A 534 27.36 -1.65 13.75
N ARG A 535 27.98 -0.68 14.42
CA ARG A 535 27.99 -0.58 15.88
C ARG A 535 27.62 0.85 16.30
N PRO A 536 26.73 1.04 17.28
CA PRO A 536 26.38 2.39 17.74
C PRO A 536 27.57 3.08 18.43
N LYS A 537 27.60 4.42 18.41
CA LYS A 537 28.60 5.23 19.11
C LYS A 537 27.94 6.31 19.96
N ASN A 538 28.54 6.65 21.10
CA ASN A 538 28.16 7.84 21.86
C ASN A 538 28.65 9.13 21.16
N VAL A 539 28.35 10.30 21.73
CA VAL A 539 28.70 11.60 21.13
C VAL A 539 30.20 11.89 21.17
N GLU A 540 30.94 11.25 22.06
CA GLU A 540 32.40 11.22 22.15
C GLU A 540 33.04 10.39 21.03
N GLY A 541 32.27 9.54 20.33
CA GLY A 541 32.74 8.64 19.28
C GLY A 541 33.29 7.30 19.76
N GLN A 542 33.04 6.94 21.02
CA GLN A 542 33.32 5.62 21.56
C GLN A 542 32.22 4.63 21.13
N TRP A 543 32.62 3.43 20.74
CA TRP A 543 31.68 2.36 20.40
C TRP A 543 30.89 1.89 21.64
N HIS A 544 29.63 1.50 21.44
CA HIS A 544 28.80 0.90 22.49
C HIS A 544 29.48 -0.36 23.05
N GLU A 545 29.71 -0.40 24.37
CA GLU A 545 30.38 -1.50 25.08
C GLU A 545 29.50 -2.77 25.11
N ASP A 546 30.08 -3.93 25.44
CA ASP A 546 29.41 -5.24 25.55
C ASP A 546 28.48 -5.63 24.36
N PHE A 547 28.82 -5.14 23.16
CA PHE A 547 27.98 -5.22 21.97
C PHE A 547 27.76 -6.65 21.44
N ASP A 548 26.49 -7.05 21.39
CA ASP A 548 25.98 -8.21 20.64
C ASP A 548 25.25 -7.73 19.37
N PRO A 549 25.64 -8.16 18.16
CA PRO A 549 25.01 -7.71 16.91
C PRO A 549 23.55 -8.21 16.74
N TYR A 550 23.09 -9.15 17.56
CA TYR A 550 21.72 -9.68 17.51
C TYR A 550 20.76 -9.04 18.52
N ASP A 551 21.23 -8.11 19.37
CA ASP A 551 20.33 -7.44 20.30
C ASP A 551 19.48 -6.36 19.60
N TYR A 552 18.17 -6.59 19.66
CA TYR A 552 17.14 -5.80 19.01
C TYR A 552 16.92 -4.45 19.71
N LYS A 553 16.76 -3.38 18.92
CA LYS A 553 16.60 -1.97 19.34
C LYS A 553 17.77 -1.38 20.14
N VAL A 554 18.98 -1.95 20.00
CA VAL A 554 20.24 -1.37 20.52
C VAL A 554 20.93 -0.54 19.43
N GLY A 555 20.48 0.71 19.26
CA GLY A 555 21.03 1.65 18.29
C GLY A 555 20.61 1.43 16.84
N PHE A 556 19.66 0.51 16.59
CA PHE A 556 19.03 0.26 15.30
C PHE A 556 17.50 0.30 15.43
N ILE A 557 16.85 0.89 14.44
CA ILE A 557 15.41 1.15 14.41
C ILE A 557 14.70 -0.11 13.96
N GLU A 558 13.90 -0.66 14.87
CA GLU A 558 13.08 -1.87 14.66
C GLU A 558 13.88 -3.07 14.13
N ALA A 559 15.15 -3.12 14.50
CA ALA A 559 16.11 -4.10 14.03
C ALA A 559 17.15 -4.44 15.10
N ASN A 560 17.93 -5.48 14.83
CA ASN A 560 19.28 -5.66 15.40
C ASN A 560 20.35 -5.25 14.38
N SER A 561 21.60 -5.12 14.82
CA SER A 561 22.73 -4.78 13.94
C SER A 561 22.90 -5.77 12.78
N ALA A 562 22.68 -7.06 13.03
CA ALA A 562 22.91 -8.09 12.02
C ALA A 562 21.99 -7.94 10.81
N GLN A 563 20.75 -7.55 11.03
CA GLN A 563 19.80 -7.13 10.00
C GLN A 563 20.24 -5.80 9.36
N ALA A 564 20.41 -4.76 10.18
CA ALA A 564 20.59 -3.39 9.72
C ALA A 564 21.93 -3.12 9.00
N THR A 565 22.97 -3.92 9.26
CA THR A 565 24.30 -3.79 8.63
C THR A 565 24.25 -3.80 7.10
N TRP A 566 23.23 -4.42 6.51
CA TRP A 566 23.06 -4.51 5.06
C TRP A 566 22.30 -3.32 4.45
N PHE A 567 21.87 -2.33 5.23
CA PHE A 567 21.21 -1.09 4.77
C PHE A 567 22.24 -0.11 4.17
N VAL A 568 22.92 -0.53 3.09
CA VAL A 568 23.81 0.31 2.29
C VAL A 568 23.52 0.12 0.78
N PRO A 569 22.26 0.26 0.33
CA PRO A 569 21.85 -0.11 -1.03
C PRO A 569 22.54 0.67 -2.15
N HIS A 570 23.20 1.79 -1.83
CA HIS A 570 23.97 2.64 -2.74
C HIS A 570 25.46 2.30 -2.83
N ASP A 571 26.03 1.57 -1.86
CA ASP A 571 27.47 1.25 -1.81
C ASP A 571 27.74 -0.12 -1.13
N LEU A 572 27.03 -1.17 -1.57
CA LEU A 572 27.25 -2.55 -1.10
C LEU A 572 28.68 -3.06 -1.42
N ALA A 573 29.32 -2.54 -2.47
CA ALA A 573 30.71 -2.83 -2.79
C ALA A 573 31.68 -2.19 -1.77
N GLY A 574 31.46 -0.95 -1.36
CA GLY A 574 32.20 -0.30 -0.27
C GLY A 574 31.97 -1.00 1.08
N LEU A 575 30.74 -1.46 1.37
CA LEU A 575 30.46 -2.31 2.52
C LEU A 575 31.25 -3.62 2.49
N ALA A 576 31.32 -4.29 1.33
CA ALA A 576 32.11 -5.49 1.16
C ALA A 576 33.63 -5.25 1.31
N GLN A 577 34.14 -4.08 0.90
CA GLN A 577 35.53 -3.68 1.15
C GLN A 577 35.82 -3.52 2.66
N LEU A 578 34.90 -2.94 3.43
CA LEU A 578 34.99 -2.85 4.90
C LEU A 578 34.93 -4.24 5.58
N MET A 579 34.22 -5.20 5.00
CA MET A 579 34.25 -6.62 5.40
C MET A 579 35.53 -7.35 4.96
N GLY A 580 36.42 -6.68 4.23
CA GLY A 580 37.70 -7.22 3.76
C GLY A 580 37.58 -8.11 2.52
N GLY A 581 36.58 -7.87 1.67
CA GLY A 581 36.36 -8.49 0.36
C GLY A 581 34.94 -9.06 0.17
N GLU A 582 34.47 -9.07 -1.08
CA GLU A 582 33.15 -9.63 -1.47
C GLU A 582 32.96 -11.06 -0.97
N GLU A 583 33.99 -11.92 -1.07
CA GLU A 583 33.95 -13.30 -0.58
C GLU A 583 33.55 -13.40 0.91
N LYS A 584 34.08 -12.51 1.76
CA LYS A 584 33.75 -12.48 3.20
C LYS A 584 32.34 -11.95 3.45
N ALA A 585 31.92 -10.94 2.70
CA ALA A 585 30.55 -10.43 2.76
C ALA A 585 29.53 -11.50 2.34
N VAL A 586 29.81 -12.24 1.26
CA VAL A 586 29.04 -13.41 0.81
C VAL A 586 28.98 -14.49 1.89
N GLN A 587 30.12 -14.93 2.44
CA GLN A 587 30.17 -15.95 3.49
C GLN A 587 29.36 -15.53 4.74
N LYS A 588 29.48 -14.26 5.14
CA LYS A 588 28.75 -13.70 6.28
C LYS A 588 27.24 -13.67 6.05
N LEU A 589 26.80 -13.12 4.91
CA LEU A 589 25.37 -13.02 4.58
C LEU A 589 24.74 -14.41 4.35
N ASN A 590 25.44 -15.32 3.67
CA ASN A 590 24.93 -16.68 3.45
C ASN A 590 24.70 -17.42 4.77
N ARG A 591 25.61 -17.29 5.73
CA ARG A 591 25.40 -17.82 7.08
C ARG A 591 24.21 -17.19 7.80
N GLN A 592 23.96 -15.89 7.62
CA GLN A 592 22.76 -15.25 8.17
C GLN A 592 21.48 -15.82 7.54
N PHE A 593 21.45 -16.10 6.23
CA PHE A 593 20.33 -16.78 5.57
C PHE A 593 20.15 -18.24 6.04
N GLU A 594 21.24 -18.99 6.21
CA GLU A 594 21.23 -20.38 6.72
C GLU A 594 20.66 -20.48 8.14
N GLU A 595 20.86 -19.48 8.99
CA GLU A 595 20.22 -19.40 10.30
C GLU A 595 18.77 -18.89 10.20
N ALA A 596 18.50 -17.83 9.45
CA ALA A 596 17.16 -17.24 9.35
C ALA A 596 16.12 -18.18 8.71
N ILE A 597 16.49 -19.05 7.76
CA ILE A 597 15.56 -20.02 7.15
C ILE A 597 15.01 -21.04 8.16
N LYS A 598 15.74 -21.31 9.25
CA LYS A 598 15.30 -22.18 10.36
C LYS A 598 14.12 -21.55 11.13
N LEU A 599 14.04 -20.22 11.10
CA LEU A 599 12.99 -19.39 11.70
C LEU A 599 11.98 -18.86 10.66
N GLY A 600 11.97 -19.42 9.44
CA GLY A 600 11.05 -19.00 8.37
C GLY A 600 11.31 -17.61 7.78
N PHE A 601 12.48 -17.02 8.09
CA PHE A 601 12.85 -15.62 7.84
C PHE A 601 12.00 -14.56 8.57
N THR A 602 11.21 -14.94 9.59
CA THR A 602 10.33 -13.98 10.30
C THR A 602 10.54 -14.03 11.80
N ALA A 603 10.40 -12.87 12.47
CA ALA A 603 10.50 -12.76 13.93
C ALA A 603 9.24 -13.31 14.64
N GLY A 604 8.91 -14.58 14.39
CA GLY A 604 7.64 -15.19 14.80
C GLY A 604 6.57 -15.07 13.71
N THR A 605 5.33 -14.79 14.12
CA THR A 605 4.11 -14.89 13.29
C THR A 605 3.26 -13.61 13.25
N SER A 606 3.60 -12.57 14.00
CA SER A 606 2.88 -11.28 14.05
C SER A 606 3.77 -10.20 14.69
N HIS A 607 3.38 -8.93 14.56
CA HIS A 607 4.08 -7.80 15.19
C HIS A 607 4.21 -7.98 16.72
N ASP A 608 3.14 -8.43 17.38
CA ASP A 608 3.10 -8.63 18.85
C ASP A 608 4.13 -9.64 19.38
N VAL A 609 4.64 -10.54 18.53
CA VAL A 609 5.68 -11.52 18.91
C VAL A 609 7.09 -11.17 18.40
N GLU A 610 7.24 -10.13 17.58
CA GLU A 610 8.56 -9.70 17.07
C GLU A 610 9.52 -9.31 18.20
N GLU A 611 9.04 -8.66 19.26
CA GLU A 611 9.87 -8.28 20.40
C GLU A 611 10.14 -9.43 21.40
N HIS A 612 9.61 -10.64 21.18
CA HIS A 612 9.82 -11.78 22.09
C HIS A 612 11.31 -12.20 22.10
N PRO A 613 11.95 -12.46 23.26
CA PRO A 613 13.38 -12.74 23.33
C PRO A 613 13.88 -13.93 22.49
N GLU A 614 13.00 -14.88 22.20
CA GLU A 614 13.25 -16.06 21.35
C GLU A 614 13.35 -15.70 19.85
N TYR A 615 12.59 -14.71 19.39
CA TYR A 615 12.42 -14.40 17.96
C TYR A 615 13.16 -13.12 17.53
N ARG A 616 13.22 -12.09 18.39
CA ARG A 616 13.84 -10.78 18.10
C ARG A 616 15.32 -10.82 17.69
N ARG A 617 15.99 -11.94 17.96
CA ARG A 617 17.42 -12.18 17.66
C ARG A 617 17.66 -12.82 16.27
N ILE A 618 16.62 -12.96 15.45
CA ILE A 618 16.75 -13.46 14.07
C ILE A 618 17.73 -12.61 13.24
N PRO A 619 18.67 -13.21 12.48
CA PRO A 619 19.71 -12.44 11.78
C PRO A 619 19.24 -11.75 10.50
N ILE A 620 18.08 -12.12 9.96
CA ILE A 620 17.39 -11.51 8.80
C ILE A 620 15.89 -11.64 9.04
N ASN A 621 15.16 -10.52 9.15
CA ASN A 621 13.69 -10.50 9.24
C ASN A 621 13.08 -9.97 7.94
N TYR A 622 12.23 -10.79 7.29
CA TYR A 622 11.43 -10.44 6.12
C TYR A 622 10.00 -9.99 6.47
N GLY A 623 9.59 -10.10 7.74
CA GLY A 623 8.34 -9.52 8.26
C GLY A 623 8.46 -8.07 8.72
N ASN A 624 9.65 -7.44 8.56
CA ASN A 624 9.92 -6.04 8.90
C ASN A 624 10.93 -5.44 7.90
N GLN A 625 10.78 -4.17 7.54
CA GLN A 625 11.44 -3.50 6.40
C GLN A 625 12.99 -3.51 6.40
N PRO A 626 13.73 -3.49 7.54
CA PRO A 626 15.19 -3.38 7.54
C PRO A 626 15.95 -4.48 6.78
N SER A 627 15.37 -5.68 6.61
CA SER A 627 16.07 -6.82 5.95
C SER A 627 15.47 -7.26 4.61
N ILE A 628 14.36 -6.68 4.13
CA ILE A 628 13.61 -7.22 2.98
C ILE A 628 14.38 -7.25 1.65
N GLN A 629 15.44 -6.44 1.52
CA GLN A 629 16.31 -6.42 0.35
C GLN A 629 17.37 -7.52 0.32
N THR A 630 17.68 -8.14 1.47
CA THR A 630 18.95 -8.85 1.71
C THR A 630 19.27 -9.96 0.71
N ALA A 631 18.27 -10.67 0.15
CA ALA A 631 18.51 -11.70 -0.86
C ALA A 631 19.17 -11.13 -2.14
N PHE A 632 18.92 -9.87 -2.49
CA PHE A 632 19.47 -9.21 -3.67
C PHE A 632 20.83 -8.56 -3.43
N VAL A 633 21.34 -8.55 -2.18
CA VAL A 633 22.73 -8.13 -1.89
C VAL A 633 23.72 -9.02 -2.64
N PHE A 634 23.50 -10.34 -2.65
CA PHE A 634 24.46 -11.28 -3.24
C PHE A 634 24.78 -10.94 -4.71
N GLN A 635 23.78 -10.61 -5.53
CA GLN A 635 24.02 -10.16 -6.91
C GLN A 635 24.88 -8.88 -7.00
N LYS A 636 24.80 -7.98 -6.01
CA LYS A 636 25.64 -6.78 -5.92
C LYS A 636 27.06 -7.04 -5.39
N ILE A 637 27.33 -8.24 -4.87
CA ILE A 637 28.66 -8.72 -4.45
C ILE A 637 29.02 -10.04 -5.17
N GLY A 638 28.69 -10.12 -6.46
CA GLY A 638 29.20 -11.16 -7.38
C GLY A 638 28.54 -12.54 -7.29
N ARG A 639 27.38 -12.70 -6.64
CA ARG A 639 26.71 -14.01 -6.43
C ARG A 639 25.21 -14.02 -6.78
N PRO A 640 24.82 -13.83 -8.05
CA PRO A 640 23.42 -13.88 -8.48
C PRO A 640 22.75 -15.24 -8.26
N ASP A 641 23.52 -16.33 -8.22
CA ASP A 641 23.05 -17.68 -7.89
C ASP A 641 22.48 -17.76 -6.46
N LEU A 642 23.13 -17.11 -5.49
CA LEU A 642 22.63 -17.01 -4.12
C LEU A 642 21.42 -16.07 -4.03
N THR A 643 21.36 -15.00 -4.84
CA THR A 643 20.15 -14.19 -4.97
C THR A 643 18.97 -15.01 -5.48
N GLN A 644 19.16 -15.86 -6.49
CA GLN A 644 18.12 -16.73 -7.05
C GLN A 644 17.67 -17.79 -6.01
N TYR A 645 18.61 -18.49 -5.39
CA TYR A 645 18.33 -19.50 -4.37
C TYR A 645 17.61 -18.93 -3.14
N TRP A 646 18.10 -17.81 -2.58
CA TRP A 646 17.53 -17.23 -1.36
C TRP A 646 16.22 -16.49 -1.63
N SER A 647 16.06 -15.77 -2.76
CA SER A 647 14.77 -15.14 -3.10
C SER A 647 13.65 -16.17 -3.29
N ARG A 648 13.91 -17.28 -4.00
CA ARG A 648 12.98 -18.42 -4.09
C ARG A 648 12.64 -18.99 -2.71
N ASN A 649 13.63 -19.14 -1.82
CA ASN A 649 13.41 -19.69 -0.49
C ASN A 649 12.60 -18.76 0.42
N VAL A 650 12.81 -17.46 0.36
CA VAL A 650 12.00 -16.45 1.07
C VAL A 650 10.55 -16.48 0.57
N VAL A 651 10.32 -16.44 -0.75
CA VAL A 651 8.96 -16.56 -1.32
C VAL A 651 8.27 -17.84 -0.84
N ARG A 652 8.99 -18.97 -0.83
CA ARG A 652 8.48 -20.28 -0.38
C ARG A 652 8.17 -20.34 1.12
N LYS A 653 8.93 -19.62 1.97
CA LYS A 653 8.83 -19.70 3.44
C LYS A 653 7.95 -18.63 4.07
N THR A 654 7.94 -17.43 3.49
CA THR A 654 7.32 -16.24 4.08
C THR A 654 6.07 -15.82 3.31
N PHE A 655 6.12 -15.81 1.97
CA PHE A 655 5.06 -15.22 1.14
C PHE A 655 4.20 -16.26 0.39
N SER A 656 4.12 -17.50 0.89
CA SER A 656 3.38 -18.62 0.27
C SER A 656 2.08 -18.99 0.99
N GLY A 657 1.96 -18.71 2.29
CA GLY A 657 0.80 -19.07 3.10
C GLY A 657 -0.48 -18.35 2.68
N LEU A 658 -1.62 -19.05 2.67
CA LEU A 658 -2.93 -18.51 2.30
C LEU A 658 -3.96 -18.86 3.39
N SER A 659 -3.91 -18.14 4.50
CA SER A 659 -4.62 -18.46 5.74
C SER A 659 -5.04 -17.19 6.50
N PRO A 660 -6.13 -17.18 7.29
CA PRO A 660 -6.39 -16.10 8.23
C PRO A 660 -5.37 -16.01 9.36
N ALA A 661 -4.76 -17.14 9.73
CA ALA A 661 -3.77 -17.24 10.81
C ALA A 661 -2.33 -16.84 10.41
N SER A 662 -2.05 -16.66 9.11
CA SER A 662 -0.72 -16.30 8.62
C SER A 662 -0.71 -15.85 7.15
N GLY A 663 0.04 -14.78 6.86
CA GLY A 663 0.24 -14.25 5.51
C GLY A 663 1.56 -13.51 5.31
N TYR A 664 1.92 -12.57 6.19
CA TYR A 664 3.16 -11.80 6.15
C TYR A 664 4.01 -12.00 7.42
N ASN A 665 3.44 -12.56 8.49
CA ASN A 665 4.10 -12.85 9.77
C ASN A 665 4.73 -11.61 10.43
N GLY A 666 4.06 -10.48 10.28
CA GLY A 666 4.51 -9.12 10.57
C GLY A 666 3.47 -8.15 9.98
N ASP A 667 3.72 -6.85 10.04
CA ASP A 667 2.80 -5.89 9.42
C ASP A 667 2.99 -5.82 7.90
N GLU A 668 1.88 -5.67 7.16
CA GLU A 668 1.90 -5.52 5.70
C GLU A 668 2.25 -4.08 5.26
N ASP A 669 1.98 -3.12 6.13
CA ASP A 669 2.29 -1.69 6.03
C ASP A 669 1.82 -0.98 4.74
N GLN A 670 0.57 -1.26 4.36
CA GLN A 670 -0.16 -0.53 3.31
C GLN A 670 0.48 -0.70 1.92
N GLY A 671 0.67 -1.95 1.53
CA GLY A 671 1.16 -2.38 0.23
C GLY A 671 2.66 -2.67 0.17
N LEU A 672 3.42 -2.50 1.27
CA LEU A 672 4.86 -2.72 1.25
C LEU A 672 5.17 -4.22 1.10
N MET A 673 4.64 -5.07 1.98
CA MET A 673 4.93 -6.50 1.93
C MET A 673 4.18 -7.22 0.81
N GLY A 674 2.97 -6.77 0.45
CA GLY A 674 2.27 -7.25 -0.75
C GLY A 674 3.08 -6.94 -2.04
N SER A 675 3.59 -5.71 -2.16
CA SER A 675 4.41 -5.34 -3.33
C SER A 675 5.75 -6.10 -3.38
N LEU A 676 6.41 -6.29 -2.24
CA LEU A 676 7.62 -7.13 -2.16
C LEU A 676 7.36 -8.56 -2.66
N ALA A 677 6.28 -9.18 -2.16
CA ALA A 677 5.90 -10.54 -2.53
C ALA A 677 5.60 -10.65 -4.03
N VAL A 678 4.89 -9.69 -4.62
CA VAL A 678 4.67 -9.59 -6.08
C VAL A 678 5.99 -9.54 -6.84
N LEU A 679 6.88 -8.61 -6.49
CA LEU A 679 8.16 -8.38 -7.16
C LEU A 679 9.06 -9.62 -7.11
N MET A 680 9.23 -10.23 -5.94
CA MET A 680 10.01 -11.46 -5.78
C MET A 680 9.41 -12.65 -6.56
N LYS A 681 8.07 -12.74 -6.67
CA LYS A 681 7.39 -13.82 -7.42
C LYS A 681 7.50 -13.69 -8.93
N ILE A 682 7.55 -12.47 -9.46
CA ILE A 682 7.85 -12.20 -10.88
C ILE A 682 9.36 -12.16 -11.17
N GLY A 683 10.21 -12.35 -10.16
CA GLY A 683 11.66 -12.43 -10.31
C GLY A 683 12.37 -11.10 -10.56
N LEU A 684 11.78 -9.97 -10.14
CA LEU A 684 12.35 -8.62 -10.32
C LEU A 684 12.57 -7.90 -8.98
N PHE A 685 13.60 -7.06 -8.91
CA PHE A 685 13.88 -6.21 -7.74
C PHE A 685 14.71 -4.98 -8.14
N GLN A 686 14.74 -3.92 -7.32
CA GLN A 686 15.64 -2.77 -7.52
C GLN A 686 16.35 -2.41 -6.20
N MET A 687 17.63 -2.76 -6.09
CA MET A 687 18.42 -2.62 -4.85
C MET A 687 18.45 -1.19 -4.32
N ASN A 688 18.62 -0.19 -5.18
CA ASN A 688 18.68 1.21 -4.77
C ASN A 688 17.32 1.94 -4.85
N GLY A 689 16.25 1.20 -5.09
CA GLY A 689 14.90 1.74 -5.30
C GLY A 689 14.75 2.62 -6.54
N GLY A 690 15.59 2.40 -7.56
CA GLY A 690 15.42 3.01 -8.87
C GLY A 690 15.62 4.52 -8.91
N THR A 691 16.53 5.06 -8.10
CA THR A 691 16.90 6.49 -8.13
C THR A 691 18.11 6.81 -9.00
N ASP A 692 18.66 5.82 -9.71
CA ASP A 692 19.62 6.02 -10.81
C ASP A 692 18.94 6.60 -12.06
N GLU A 693 19.75 7.14 -12.97
CA GLU A 693 19.32 7.82 -14.21
C GLU A 693 18.63 6.91 -15.26
N ASP A 694 18.87 5.61 -15.20
CA ASP A 694 18.14 4.56 -15.92
C ASP A 694 18.06 3.32 -15.00
N PRO A 695 17.00 3.20 -14.17
CA PRO A 695 16.94 2.22 -13.08
C PRO A 695 17.13 0.77 -13.50
N GLU A 696 18.09 0.08 -12.90
CA GLU A 696 18.34 -1.36 -13.15
C GLU A 696 17.48 -2.27 -12.26
N TYR A 697 16.83 -3.26 -12.87
CA TYR A 697 16.16 -4.36 -12.21
C TYR A 697 17.09 -5.57 -12.12
N GLN A 698 17.23 -6.14 -10.93
CA GLN A 698 17.94 -7.39 -10.68
C GLN A 698 17.01 -8.58 -10.94
N ILE A 699 17.49 -9.56 -11.71
CA ILE A 699 16.76 -10.79 -12.04
C ILE A 699 16.98 -11.82 -10.93
N GLY A 700 15.96 -11.99 -10.09
CA GLY A 700 15.88 -13.04 -9.08
C GLY A 700 15.39 -14.36 -9.69
N SER A 701 14.61 -15.12 -8.91
CA SER A 701 14.01 -16.38 -9.36
C SER A 701 12.47 -16.27 -9.41
N PRO A 702 11.81 -16.20 -10.59
CA PRO A 702 10.35 -16.09 -10.69
C PRO A 702 9.64 -17.43 -10.44
N ILE A 703 8.50 -17.46 -9.75
CA ILE A 703 7.75 -18.72 -9.47
C ILE A 703 6.81 -19.16 -10.59
N PHE A 704 6.53 -18.28 -11.55
CA PHE A 704 5.58 -18.53 -12.64
C PHE A 704 6.30 -18.94 -13.92
N ASP A 705 5.64 -19.76 -14.73
CA ASP A 705 6.16 -20.18 -16.04
C ASP A 705 6.24 -18.96 -16.98
N LYS A 706 5.27 -18.06 -16.85
CA LYS A 706 5.20 -16.81 -17.60
C LYS A 706 4.50 -15.70 -16.80
N VAL A 707 5.00 -14.47 -16.98
CA VAL A 707 4.43 -13.25 -16.42
C VAL A 707 4.33 -12.22 -17.55
N ARG A 708 3.13 -11.75 -17.85
CA ARG A 708 2.90 -10.62 -18.78
C ARG A 708 2.48 -9.40 -17.99
N ILE A 709 3.19 -8.29 -18.21
CA ILE A 709 2.88 -6.96 -17.68
C ILE A 709 2.31 -6.10 -18.80
N ASP A 710 1.06 -5.65 -18.65
CA ASP A 710 0.45 -4.64 -19.51
C ASP A 710 0.95 -3.26 -19.05
N LEU A 711 1.84 -2.66 -19.84
CA LEU A 711 2.44 -1.36 -19.58
C LEU A 711 1.45 -0.24 -19.89
N ASN A 712 1.39 0.79 -19.05
CA ASN A 712 0.50 1.94 -19.24
C ASN A 712 0.96 2.79 -20.46
N PRO A 713 0.18 2.87 -21.56
CA PRO A 713 0.60 3.56 -22.79
C PRO A 713 0.60 5.09 -22.68
N ASP A 714 -0.01 5.66 -21.63
CA ASP A 714 0.05 7.11 -21.37
C ASP A 714 1.43 7.54 -20.83
N PHE A 715 2.22 6.59 -20.32
CA PHE A 715 3.55 6.82 -19.74
C PHE A 715 4.68 6.11 -20.52
N TYR A 716 4.38 4.99 -21.20
CA TYR A 716 5.40 4.14 -21.83
C TYR A 716 5.16 3.90 -23.32
N SER A 717 6.26 3.73 -24.07
CA SER A 717 6.23 3.63 -25.54
C SER A 717 5.56 2.35 -26.10
N ARG A 718 5.33 1.36 -25.25
CA ARG A 718 4.68 0.07 -25.57
C ARG A 718 3.65 -0.30 -24.52
N SER A 719 2.77 -1.22 -24.89
CA SER A 719 1.70 -1.77 -24.06
C SER A 719 2.04 -3.09 -23.35
N GLU A 720 3.21 -3.70 -23.59
CA GLU A 720 3.53 -5.02 -23.03
C GLU A 720 5.04 -5.23 -22.78
N PHE A 721 5.34 -5.82 -21.62
CA PHE A 721 6.59 -6.51 -21.32
C PHE A 721 6.26 -7.90 -20.76
N THR A 722 6.92 -8.94 -21.26
CA THR A 722 6.67 -10.34 -20.86
C THR A 722 7.95 -11.02 -20.39
N ILE A 723 7.89 -11.69 -19.24
CA ILE A 723 8.89 -12.66 -18.76
C ILE A 723 8.36 -14.05 -19.08
N GLU A 724 9.16 -14.88 -19.74
CA GLU A 724 8.88 -16.31 -19.90
C GLU A 724 10.05 -17.12 -19.36
N THR A 725 9.76 -18.27 -18.76
CA THR A 725 10.77 -19.18 -18.23
C THR A 725 10.73 -20.52 -18.97
N ILE A 726 11.85 -21.24 -18.97
CA ILE A 726 11.96 -22.58 -19.57
C ILE A 726 12.50 -23.51 -18.49
N ASN A 727 11.87 -24.67 -18.31
CA ASN A 727 12.16 -25.65 -17.25
C ASN A 727 12.02 -25.11 -15.81
N ASN A 728 11.16 -24.11 -15.56
CA ASN A 728 10.91 -23.63 -14.20
C ASN A 728 10.23 -24.72 -13.36
N SER A 729 10.63 -24.84 -12.09
CA SER A 729 10.05 -25.81 -11.15
C SER A 729 10.42 -25.44 -9.70
N PRO A 730 9.87 -26.13 -8.68
CA PRO A 730 10.29 -25.95 -7.29
C PRO A 730 11.78 -26.20 -7.05
N ASP A 731 12.42 -27.03 -7.88
CA ASP A 731 13.84 -27.41 -7.77
C ASP A 731 14.74 -26.65 -8.76
N HIS A 732 14.21 -26.20 -9.91
CA HIS A 732 14.95 -25.46 -10.93
C HIS A 732 14.95 -23.96 -10.61
N VAL A 733 15.73 -23.59 -9.59
CA VAL A 733 15.69 -22.24 -8.98
C VAL A 733 16.65 -21.24 -9.62
N TYR A 734 17.67 -21.70 -10.36
CA TYR A 734 18.74 -20.86 -10.92
C TYR A 734 18.46 -20.49 -12.38
N VAL A 735 18.95 -19.32 -12.80
CA VAL A 735 18.91 -18.88 -14.21
C VAL A 735 20.22 -19.25 -14.89
N GLU A 736 20.17 -20.21 -15.81
CA GLU A 736 21.31 -20.59 -16.66
C GLU A 736 21.64 -19.51 -17.69
N SER A 737 20.60 -18.95 -18.32
CA SER A 737 20.77 -17.83 -19.25
C SER A 737 19.51 -16.97 -19.36
N ALA A 738 19.72 -15.67 -19.43
CA ALA A 738 18.68 -14.67 -19.67
C ALA A 738 18.81 -14.11 -21.09
N HIS A 739 17.69 -13.95 -21.80
CA HIS A 739 17.64 -13.47 -23.18
C HIS A 739 16.59 -12.37 -23.37
N TRP A 740 17.02 -11.16 -23.72
CA TRP A 740 16.15 -10.04 -24.06
C TRP A 740 15.95 -9.97 -25.57
N ASN A 741 14.71 -10.18 -26.04
CA ASN A 741 14.36 -10.15 -27.47
C ASN A 741 15.33 -10.99 -28.34
N ASN A 742 15.63 -12.22 -27.88
CA ASN A 742 16.58 -13.19 -28.45
C ASN A 742 18.08 -12.84 -28.38
N LYS A 743 18.48 -11.82 -27.61
CA LYS A 743 19.90 -11.50 -27.32
C LYS A 743 20.25 -11.86 -25.87
N ARG A 744 21.40 -12.51 -25.62
CA ARG A 744 21.86 -12.81 -24.25
C ARG A 744 21.96 -11.52 -23.43
N VAL A 745 21.45 -11.57 -22.20
CA VAL A 745 21.60 -10.54 -21.16
C VAL A 745 22.84 -10.89 -20.34
N ASN A 746 23.73 -9.91 -20.13
CA ASN A 746 24.92 -10.08 -19.31
C ASN A 746 24.66 -9.52 -17.90
N GLY A 747 25.13 -10.21 -16.85
CA GLY A 747 25.06 -9.71 -15.46
C GLY A 747 23.73 -9.91 -14.72
N ASN A 748 22.75 -10.60 -15.32
CA ASN A 748 21.42 -10.86 -14.74
C ASN A 748 20.65 -9.58 -14.31
N THR A 749 20.82 -8.49 -15.05
CA THR A 749 20.07 -7.23 -14.86
C THR A 749 19.40 -6.77 -16.15
N ILE A 750 18.37 -5.94 -16.03
CA ILE A 750 17.70 -5.28 -17.16
C ILE A 750 17.26 -3.87 -16.75
N ASN A 751 17.44 -2.88 -17.61
CA ASN A 751 17.13 -1.49 -17.28
C ASN A 751 15.65 -1.14 -17.51
N HIS A 752 15.16 -0.15 -16.76
CA HIS A 752 13.80 0.39 -16.85
C HIS A 752 13.45 0.79 -18.28
N ARG A 753 14.33 1.55 -18.97
CA ARG A 753 14.10 1.93 -20.36
C ARG A 753 13.96 0.73 -21.29
N GLN A 754 14.69 -0.36 -21.07
CA GLN A 754 14.55 -1.57 -21.89
C GLN A 754 13.17 -2.21 -21.67
N ILE A 755 12.72 -2.31 -20.41
CA ILE A 755 11.40 -2.83 -20.08
C ILE A 755 10.29 -1.96 -20.69
N THR A 756 10.37 -0.63 -20.61
CA THR A 756 9.33 0.30 -21.08
C THR A 756 9.40 0.63 -22.59
N GLU A 757 10.49 0.25 -23.26
CA GLU A 757 10.57 0.04 -24.72
C GLU A 757 9.91 -1.27 -25.19
N GLY A 758 9.48 -2.12 -24.24
CA GLY A 758 8.71 -3.35 -24.41
C GLY A 758 9.51 -4.51 -25.02
N GLY A 759 9.04 -5.73 -24.75
CA GLY A 759 9.67 -6.94 -25.27
C GLY A 759 9.51 -8.16 -24.39
N ARG A 760 10.35 -9.16 -24.67
CA ARG A 760 10.33 -10.47 -24.01
C ARG A 760 11.68 -10.80 -23.39
N LEU A 761 11.67 -11.05 -22.08
CA LEU A 761 12.77 -11.64 -21.31
C LEU A 761 12.53 -13.14 -21.20
N VAL A 762 13.42 -13.96 -21.75
CA VAL A 762 13.37 -15.43 -21.62
C VAL A 762 14.45 -15.90 -20.66
N LEU A 763 14.06 -16.63 -19.61
CA LEU A 763 14.96 -17.17 -18.60
C LEU A 763 15.00 -18.70 -18.72
N GLN A 764 16.16 -19.25 -19.11
CA GLN A 764 16.39 -20.69 -19.05
C GLN A 764 16.71 -21.05 -17.60
N MET A 765 15.87 -21.89 -16.98
CA MET A 765 16.01 -22.32 -15.59
C MET A 765 16.76 -23.66 -15.49
N THR A 766 17.42 -23.88 -14.36
CA THR A 766 18.20 -25.08 -14.05
C THR A 766 18.26 -25.36 -12.54
N ASP A 767 18.58 -26.60 -12.14
CA ASP A 767 18.67 -27.07 -10.75
C ASP A 767 20.06 -26.90 -10.12
N ALA A 768 21.08 -26.58 -10.92
CA ALA A 768 22.46 -26.36 -10.46
C ALA A 768 22.87 -24.87 -10.55
N PRO A 769 23.66 -24.34 -9.59
CA PRO A 769 24.26 -23.01 -9.72
C PRO A 769 25.15 -22.91 -10.97
N VAL A 770 24.99 -21.84 -11.75
CA VAL A 770 25.86 -21.54 -12.89
C VAL A 770 27.02 -20.66 -12.45
N SER A 771 28.23 -21.01 -12.88
CA SER A 771 29.45 -20.28 -12.51
C SER A 771 29.43 -18.86 -13.07
N THR A 772 29.85 -17.89 -12.27
CA THR A 772 30.03 -16.50 -12.69
C THR A 772 31.18 -16.33 -13.68
N ASP A 773 32.14 -17.24 -13.68
CA ASP A 773 33.30 -17.21 -14.59
C ASP A 773 32.88 -17.50 -16.04
N ASP A 774 31.87 -18.36 -16.24
CA ASP A 774 31.33 -18.76 -17.56
C ASP A 774 30.44 -17.66 -18.23
N VAL A 775 30.38 -16.46 -17.65
CA VAL A 775 29.59 -15.32 -18.13
C VAL A 775 30.45 -14.25 -18.83
N VAL A 776 31.78 -14.32 -18.71
CA VAL A 776 32.73 -13.26 -19.13
C VAL A 776 33.47 -13.58 -20.45
N HIS A 777 32.93 -14.50 -21.26
CA HIS A 777 33.44 -14.91 -22.58
C HIS A 777 32.34 -14.86 -23.65
#